data_AF-A0A348VZ15-F1
#
_entry.id   AF-A0A348VZ15-F1
#
_cell.length_a   1.000
_cell.length_b   1.000
_cell.length_c   1.000
_cell.angle_alpha   90.00
_cell.angle_beta   90.00
_cell.angle_gamma   90.00
#
_symmetry.space_group_name_H-M   'P 1'
#
loop_
_entity.id
_entity.type
_entity.pdbx_description
1 polymer ?
#
loop_
_entity_poly.entity_id
_entity_poly.type
_entity_poly.pdbx_seq_one_letter_code
_entity_poly.pdbx_strand_id
1 'polypeptide(L)'
;MKLLSIIFFILGLIVPNSFYSHSHKAEPKKINSNVNNSNFTNLIVLTKFSDEDEFIDDKYGNENVRYIIDNMFNNSYYSLNKYYQCVSNNLVNINSIFLFDNGKSITLDRQRGYYAEYSETNIIGYKDSGEASARLYDLKEDWANAINKVLANQESLFDVDGNPISDYSILDKNNDGKIDAITIIYKKSPDTLSSNWGSPLWNYQDISSLVELTYDNNKIQSNSYFQITANFFDSAIYTDPDGYLISSPSTLIHEFGHIFGLKDLYRSDMSSAVYYMSAMAKHMSPIPQYISSKEREALNWLSSNQIQKITKNGSYTLNVVTDQNIDNVISYKVDLNNGKTAYLEYRNFNSKLNRFDNQRKILTKLDGTNSVGITAMKSGLVCYLIDSDKKFPNNLNTSGNKWNYQVLGGTYSTKVDAALGLNDEISLSYDVDVYVTDISEDKITFDISGIVETEDKNPVINDINITKYKETMTRNESFKFEAQINGENLDGSEVVEWSIKNNTSDKTFINSDGILTIGDDENSSSILVSAKATEDIVATYTVTLNIIHSLTHYDRKEPTCKDEGNLEYWYCDECNKYFLDSNHTTEVNYNDLILDKTNNHIEIVTPGLDSTCTKEGYTEQIECSICGKIIKESTVIFKKSHTIITIDGKEATCEEDGLTIGQKCSVCNKIIVPQVIIPKKGHTLSEWIIDKEATIDDEGHRHIECTICHKIIKEETIDKLIADNKDENNLDNDNKNELIVPIIIISSTSIITIASFIILFVLKCKKK
;
A
#
# COMPACT_ATOMS: atom_id res chain seq x y z
N MET A 1 71.91 12.96 -57.56
CA MET A 1 72.74 14.18 -57.39
C MET A 1 72.59 14.67 -55.94
N LYS A 2 73.28 15.73 -55.51
CA LYS A 2 73.35 16.18 -54.10
C LYS A 2 72.10 16.92 -53.58
N LEU A 3 71.77 16.71 -52.28
CA LEU A 3 71.24 17.69 -51.29
C LEU A 3 69.84 18.32 -51.53
N LEU A 4 69.07 18.81 -50.54
CA LEU A 4 69.07 18.68 -49.06
C LEU A 4 67.69 19.10 -48.48
N SER A 5 67.23 18.48 -47.38
CA SER A 5 66.43 19.00 -46.22
C SER A 5 65.45 17.91 -45.72
N ILE A 6 65.47 17.37 -44.49
CA ILE A 6 65.53 17.95 -43.11
C ILE A 6 64.17 18.62 -42.80
N ILE A 7 63.36 18.22 -41.79
CA ILE A 7 63.64 17.78 -40.40
C ILE A 7 63.04 16.38 -40.04
N PHE A 8 63.48 15.80 -38.91
CA PHE A 8 63.06 14.55 -38.26
C PHE A 8 61.56 14.53 -37.83
N PHE A 9 60.82 13.42 -37.70
CA PHE A 9 61.08 12.00 -37.38
C PHE A 9 61.06 11.66 -35.87
N ILE A 10 59.92 11.17 -35.38
CA ILE A 10 59.84 10.03 -34.45
C ILE A 10 58.90 9.02 -35.10
N LEU A 11 59.34 7.76 -35.18
CA LEU A 11 58.60 6.65 -35.79
C LEU A 11 58.82 5.42 -34.91
N GLY A 12 57.75 4.74 -34.50
CA GLY A 12 57.79 3.76 -33.42
C GLY A 12 56.85 2.58 -33.64
N LEU A 13 57.33 1.57 -34.38
CA LEU A 13 56.88 0.18 -34.40
C LEU A 13 55.40 -0.10 -34.70
N ILE A 14 55.16 -0.65 -35.89
CA ILE A 14 54.00 -1.52 -36.15
C ILE A 14 54.20 -2.81 -35.35
N VAL A 15 53.25 -3.15 -34.49
CA VAL A 15 53.12 -4.46 -33.83
C VAL A 15 51.69 -4.95 -34.09
N PRO A 16 51.46 -6.22 -34.50
CA PRO A 16 50.11 -6.72 -34.69
C PRO A 16 49.42 -6.91 -33.34
N ASN A 17 48.53 -5.97 -32.97
CA ASN A 17 47.79 -6.08 -31.71
C ASN A 17 46.77 -7.22 -31.77
N SER A 18 47.14 -8.29 -31.09
CA SER A 18 46.28 -9.39 -30.65
C SER A 18 45.03 -8.92 -29.92
N PHE A 19 43.95 -9.71 -30.04
CA PHE A 19 42.91 -9.91 -29.02
C PHE A 19 42.59 -8.73 -28.09
N TYR A 20 41.70 -7.84 -28.54
CA TYR A 20 40.86 -7.08 -27.60
C TYR A 20 39.51 -7.79 -27.44
N SER A 21 39.33 -8.41 -26.28
CA SER A 21 38.03 -8.92 -25.84
C SER A 21 37.03 -7.76 -25.81
N HIS A 22 36.00 -7.85 -26.65
CA HIS A 22 34.82 -7.00 -26.48
C HIS A 22 34.08 -7.52 -25.25
N SER A 23 34.37 -6.92 -24.10
CA SER A 23 33.47 -7.00 -22.96
C SER A 23 32.18 -6.29 -23.34
N HIS A 24 31.20 -7.06 -23.80
CA HIS A 24 29.82 -6.62 -23.88
C HIS A 24 29.38 -6.26 -22.45
N LYS A 25 29.50 -4.97 -22.11
CA LYS A 25 28.67 -4.39 -21.06
C LYS A 25 27.24 -4.62 -21.52
N ALA A 26 26.51 -5.45 -20.77
CA ALA A 26 25.06 -5.45 -20.88
C ALA A 26 24.58 -4.03 -20.54
N GLU A 27 23.97 -3.35 -21.51
CA GLU A 27 23.03 -2.30 -21.18
C GLU A 27 21.88 -2.96 -20.40
N PRO A 28 21.27 -2.27 -19.41
CA PRO A 28 20.12 -2.82 -18.73
C PRO A 28 19.01 -3.09 -19.75
N LYS A 29 18.71 -4.38 -20.00
CA LYS A 29 17.60 -4.79 -20.86
C LYS A 29 16.34 -4.10 -20.32
N LYS A 30 15.65 -3.34 -21.17
CA LYS A 30 14.41 -2.67 -20.76
C LYS A 30 13.42 -3.71 -20.25
N ILE A 31 12.96 -3.53 -19.01
CA ILE A 31 11.80 -4.23 -18.46
C ILE A 31 10.65 -4.05 -19.44
N ASN A 32 10.14 -5.17 -19.97
CA ASN A 32 9.06 -5.14 -20.94
C ASN A 32 7.73 -5.18 -20.17
N SER A 33 7.16 -4.00 -19.89
CA SER A 33 5.98 -3.80 -19.04
C SER A 33 4.68 -4.32 -19.67
N ASN A 34 4.60 -5.65 -19.87
CA ASN A 34 3.50 -6.37 -20.54
C ASN A 34 2.27 -6.60 -19.65
N VAL A 35 2.23 -6.03 -18.44
CA VAL A 35 1.12 -6.15 -17.46
C VAL A 35 -0.25 -5.93 -18.13
N ASN A 36 -0.34 -4.94 -19.02
CA ASN A 36 -1.57 -4.53 -19.73
C ASN A 36 -2.20 -5.56 -20.68
N ASN A 37 -1.51 -6.63 -21.07
CA ASN A 37 -2.02 -7.62 -22.02
C ASN A 37 -2.14 -9.03 -21.43
N SER A 38 -1.95 -9.19 -20.11
CA SER A 38 -2.10 -10.46 -19.41
C SER A 38 -3.55 -10.78 -19.07
N ASN A 39 -3.94 -12.05 -19.19
CA ASN A 39 -5.28 -12.56 -18.85
C ASN A 39 -5.24 -13.76 -17.89
N PHE A 40 -4.06 -14.04 -17.32
CA PHE A 40 -3.84 -15.02 -16.26
C PHE A 40 -2.60 -14.59 -15.47
N THR A 41 -2.62 -14.74 -14.15
CA THR A 41 -1.53 -14.34 -13.27
C THR A 41 -0.99 -15.54 -12.48
N ASN A 42 0.29 -15.52 -12.15
CA ASN A 42 0.91 -16.52 -11.30
C ASN A 42 1.71 -15.84 -10.19
N LEU A 43 1.33 -16.10 -8.94
CA LEU A 43 2.05 -15.60 -7.77
C LEU A 43 3.20 -16.57 -7.43
N ILE A 44 4.42 -16.16 -7.77
CA ILE A 44 5.65 -16.86 -7.39
C ILE A 44 5.99 -16.51 -5.94
N VAL A 45 6.14 -17.54 -5.12
CA VAL A 45 6.55 -17.43 -3.72
C VAL A 45 7.84 -18.20 -3.54
N LEU A 46 8.94 -17.49 -3.35
CA LEU A 46 10.24 -18.08 -3.06
C LEU A 46 10.31 -18.39 -1.56
N THR A 47 10.49 -19.66 -1.19
CA THR A 47 10.38 -20.15 0.18
C THR A 47 11.63 -20.89 0.66
N LYS A 48 11.89 -20.81 1.96
CA LYS A 48 12.95 -21.57 2.64
C LYS A 48 12.48 -22.04 4.02
N PHE A 49 13.05 -23.11 4.53
CA PHE A 49 12.69 -23.63 5.86
C PHE A 49 13.38 -22.85 7.00
N SER A 50 12.94 -23.03 8.25
CA SER A 50 13.47 -22.27 9.40
C SER A 50 14.93 -22.59 9.76
N ASP A 51 15.46 -23.73 9.28
CA ASP A 51 16.87 -24.14 9.38
C ASP A 51 17.75 -23.67 8.21
N GLU A 52 17.22 -22.91 7.25
CA GLU A 52 17.93 -22.56 6.01
C GLU A 52 18.34 -21.08 5.91
N ASP A 53 19.55 -20.84 5.40
CA ASP A 53 19.98 -19.53 4.91
C ASP A 53 19.14 -19.04 3.72
N GLU A 54 19.17 -17.75 3.45
CA GLU A 54 18.65 -17.14 2.20
C GLU A 54 19.25 -17.79 0.94
N PHE A 55 18.57 -17.68 -0.20
CA PHE A 55 19.02 -18.21 -1.49
C PHE A 55 18.64 -17.39 -2.72
N ILE A 56 17.72 -16.42 -2.62
CA ILE A 56 17.19 -15.77 -3.85
C ILE A 56 18.22 -14.85 -4.54
N ASP A 57 19.28 -14.48 -3.82
CA ASP A 57 20.44 -13.74 -4.33
C ASP A 57 21.71 -14.60 -4.42
N ASP A 58 21.60 -15.93 -4.26
CA ASP A 58 22.67 -16.86 -4.66
C ASP A 58 22.93 -16.72 -6.17
N LYS A 59 24.18 -16.82 -6.58
CA LYS A 59 24.60 -16.58 -7.97
C LYS A 59 24.97 -17.86 -8.70
N TYR A 60 24.45 -18.01 -9.91
CA TYR A 60 24.88 -19.02 -10.88
C TYR A 60 25.39 -18.32 -12.14
N GLY A 61 26.66 -18.53 -12.47
CA GLY A 61 27.36 -17.66 -13.43
C GLY A 61 27.43 -16.22 -12.91
N ASN A 62 26.77 -15.29 -13.60
CA ASN A 62 26.70 -13.87 -13.20
C ASN A 62 25.34 -13.47 -12.59
N GLU A 63 24.34 -14.34 -12.67
CA GLU A 63 22.93 -14.03 -12.44
C GLU A 63 22.45 -14.50 -11.06
N ASN A 64 21.53 -13.75 -10.42
CA ASN A 64 20.92 -14.16 -9.15
C ASN A 64 19.76 -15.15 -9.38
N VAL A 65 19.52 -16.06 -8.45
CA VAL A 65 18.41 -17.03 -8.48
C VAL A 65 17.06 -16.37 -8.80
N ARG A 66 16.74 -15.21 -8.22
CA ARG A 66 15.48 -14.47 -8.51
C ARG A 66 15.27 -14.19 -10.01
N TYR A 67 16.32 -13.75 -10.71
CA TYR A 67 16.26 -13.45 -12.14
C TYR A 67 16.30 -14.71 -13.01
N ILE A 68 16.99 -15.78 -12.57
CA ILE A 68 16.94 -17.09 -13.27
C ILE A 68 15.51 -17.65 -13.26
N ILE A 69 14.79 -17.48 -12.15
CA ILE A 69 13.37 -17.85 -12.02
C ILE A 69 12.49 -16.96 -12.90
N ASP A 70 12.64 -15.64 -12.83
CA ASP A 70 11.89 -14.70 -13.67
C ASP A 70 12.11 -14.95 -15.18
N ASN A 71 13.35 -15.27 -15.57
CA ASN A 71 13.66 -15.68 -16.95
C ASN A 71 12.92 -16.95 -17.35
N MET A 72 12.84 -17.96 -16.48
CA MET A 72 12.11 -19.21 -16.75
C MET A 72 10.59 -19.01 -16.86
N PHE A 73 10.01 -18.03 -16.16
CA PHE A 73 8.57 -17.74 -16.22
C PHE A 73 8.19 -16.75 -17.32
N ASN A 74 8.86 -15.60 -17.35
CA ASN A 74 8.48 -14.44 -18.14
C ASN A 74 9.41 -14.26 -19.37
N ASN A 75 10.71 -14.05 -19.17
CA ASN A 75 11.56 -13.39 -20.18
C ASN A 75 12.17 -14.30 -21.28
N SER A 76 12.46 -15.56 -20.97
CA SER A 76 13.21 -16.46 -21.86
C SER A 76 12.50 -16.74 -23.19
N TYR A 77 13.30 -16.98 -24.23
CA TYR A 77 12.87 -17.53 -25.52
C TYR A 77 12.02 -18.82 -25.38
N TYR A 78 12.27 -19.58 -24.31
CA TYR A 78 11.57 -20.82 -23.91
C TYR A 78 10.80 -20.68 -22.59
N SER A 79 10.41 -19.47 -22.17
CA SER A 79 9.74 -19.25 -20.88
C SER A 79 8.37 -19.93 -20.78
N LEU A 80 7.89 -20.12 -19.55
CA LEU A 80 6.59 -20.72 -19.27
C LEU A 80 5.44 -19.93 -19.93
N ASN A 81 5.45 -18.59 -19.83
CA ASN A 81 4.48 -17.77 -20.55
C ASN A 81 4.58 -18.01 -22.07
N LYS A 82 5.79 -18.05 -22.65
CA LYS A 82 5.95 -18.33 -24.09
C LYS A 82 5.49 -19.74 -24.48
N TYR A 83 5.63 -20.74 -23.62
CA TYR A 83 5.05 -22.07 -23.88
C TYR A 83 3.52 -22.00 -23.97
N TYR A 84 2.87 -21.48 -22.92
CA TYR A 84 1.40 -21.44 -22.86
C TYR A 84 0.78 -20.50 -23.89
N GLN A 85 1.39 -19.34 -24.16
CA GLN A 85 1.00 -18.46 -25.24
C GLN A 85 0.97 -19.18 -26.59
N CYS A 86 1.97 -20.01 -26.89
CA CYS A 86 1.99 -20.71 -28.17
C CYS A 86 1.03 -21.93 -28.19
N VAL A 87 0.98 -22.78 -27.15
CA VAL A 87 0.03 -23.94 -27.15
C VAL A 87 -1.44 -23.51 -27.05
N SER A 88 -1.73 -22.37 -26.43
CA SER A 88 -3.08 -21.80 -26.35
C SER A 88 -3.50 -20.99 -27.58
N ASN A 89 -2.66 -20.91 -28.63
CA ASN A 89 -2.91 -20.09 -29.81
C ASN A 89 -3.12 -18.58 -29.48
N ASN A 90 -2.33 -18.07 -28.52
CA ASN A 90 -2.43 -16.75 -27.87
C ASN A 90 -3.65 -16.51 -26.97
N LEU A 91 -4.49 -17.52 -26.67
CA LEU A 91 -5.63 -17.36 -25.76
C LEU A 91 -5.22 -17.26 -24.28
N VAL A 92 -3.99 -17.63 -23.92
CA VAL A 92 -3.42 -17.51 -22.57
C VAL A 92 -2.14 -16.67 -22.64
N ASN A 93 -2.04 -15.62 -21.82
CA ASN A 93 -0.84 -14.80 -21.64
C ASN A 93 -0.61 -14.56 -20.14
N ILE A 94 0.40 -15.26 -19.59
CA ILE A 94 0.65 -15.37 -18.15
C ILE A 94 1.58 -14.25 -17.69
N ASN A 95 1.16 -13.48 -16.69
CA ASN A 95 2.03 -12.57 -15.95
C ASN A 95 2.46 -13.23 -14.64
N SER A 96 3.75 -13.56 -14.49
CA SER A 96 4.25 -14.09 -13.21
C SER A 96 4.87 -12.97 -12.36
N ILE A 97 4.40 -12.84 -11.12
CA ILE A 97 4.78 -11.78 -10.17
C ILE A 97 5.19 -12.39 -8.83
N PHE A 98 5.84 -11.61 -7.97
CA PHE A 98 6.52 -12.12 -6.78
C PHE A 98 5.87 -11.67 -5.47
N LEU A 99 5.84 -12.58 -4.50
CA LEU A 99 5.68 -12.25 -3.09
C LEU A 99 7.03 -12.39 -2.38
N PHE A 100 7.52 -11.29 -1.81
CA PHE A 100 8.71 -11.26 -0.97
C PHE A 100 8.33 -10.88 0.47
N ASP A 101 9.11 -11.34 1.44
CA ASP A 101 9.14 -10.79 2.80
C ASP A 101 10.32 -9.81 2.89
N ASN A 102 10.07 -8.49 2.98
CA ASN A 102 11.13 -7.47 3.06
C ASN A 102 12.23 -7.60 1.96
N GLY A 103 11.82 -7.96 0.73
CA GLY A 103 12.71 -8.18 -0.42
C GLY A 103 13.47 -9.53 -0.43
N LYS A 104 13.10 -10.45 0.46
CA LYS A 104 13.69 -11.79 0.70
C LYS A 104 12.69 -12.94 0.50
N SER A 105 13.18 -14.17 0.60
CA SER A 105 12.31 -15.36 0.59
C SER A 105 11.46 -15.48 1.86
N ILE A 106 10.24 -16.00 1.72
CA ILE A 106 9.37 -16.30 2.85
C ILE A 106 9.96 -17.48 3.63
N THR A 107 10.14 -17.30 4.94
CA THR A 107 10.63 -18.35 5.83
C THR A 107 9.46 -19.11 6.44
N LEU A 108 9.45 -20.43 6.27
CA LEU A 108 8.50 -21.36 6.88
C LEU A 108 8.87 -21.61 8.35
N ASP A 109 7.88 -21.89 9.20
CA ASP A 109 8.08 -22.06 10.64
C ASP A 109 8.83 -23.37 10.96
N ARG A 110 8.63 -24.45 10.18
CA ARG A 110 9.30 -25.74 10.42
C ARG A 110 10.60 -25.92 9.62
N GLN A 111 11.40 -26.88 10.07
CA GLN A 111 12.68 -27.26 9.46
C GLN A 111 12.48 -28.22 8.27
N ARG A 112 13.34 -28.18 7.25
CA ARG A 112 13.19 -29.06 6.06
C ARG A 112 13.14 -30.54 6.46
N GLY A 113 13.96 -30.93 7.44
CA GLY A 113 14.00 -32.30 7.96
C GLY A 113 12.64 -32.83 8.43
N TYR A 114 11.74 -31.97 8.90
CA TYR A 114 10.38 -32.38 9.32
C TYR A 114 9.51 -32.85 8.14
N TYR A 115 9.79 -32.39 6.92
CA TYR A 115 9.06 -32.79 5.71
C TYR A 115 9.79 -33.86 4.88
N ALA A 116 10.98 -34.27 5.32
CA ALA A 116 11.79 -35.32 4.72
C ALA A 116 11.71 -36.65 5.50
N GLU A 117 12.21 -37.73 4.89
CA GLU A 117 12.18 -39.08 5.45
C GLU A 117 13.10 -39.21 6.69
N TYR A 118 12.70 -40.02 7.67
CA TYR A 118 13.48 -40.28 8.88
C TYR A 118 14.77 -41.02 8.56
N SER A 119 15.89 -40.58 9.15
CA SER A 119 17.17 -41.29 9.08
C SER A 119 18.01 -41.05 10.33
N GLU A 120 19.15 -41.73 10.45
CA GLU A 120 20.13 -41.47 11.53
C GLU A 120 20.67 -40.03 11.52
N THR A 121 20.62 -39.34 10.38
CA THR A 121 20.99 -37.93 10.23
C THR A 121 19.78 -36.97 10.23
N ASN A 122 18.57 -37.47 9.98
CA ASN A 122 17.31 -36.72 10.03
C ASN A 122 16.34 -37.30 11.07
N ILE A 123 16.66 -37.14 12.35
CA ILE A 123 15.88 -37.72 13.46
C ILE A 123 14.46 -37.12 13.63
N ILE A 124 14.16 -36.01 12.94
CA ILE A 124 12.84 -35.35 12.94
C ILE A 124 11.95 -35.74 11.75
N GLY A 125 12.48 -36.52 10.79
CA GLY A 125 11.77 -36.94 9.58
C GLY A 125 10.61 -37.92 9.81
N TYR A 126 9.90 -38.27 8.73
CA TYR A 126 8.77 -39.19 8.76
C TYR A 126 9.19 -40.66 8.71
N LYS A 127 8.52 -41.50 9.50
CA LYS A 127 8.87 -42.93 9.65
C LYS A 127 8.07 -43.87 8.74
N ASP A 128 6.92 -43.42 8.26
CA ASP A 128 6.04 -44.20 7.38
C ASP A 128 5.19 -43.26 6.49
N SER A 129 4.40 -43.87 5.59
CA SER A 129 3.54 -43.15 4.65
C SER A 129 2.33 -42.48 5.31
N GLY A 130 1.94 -42.87 6.52
CA GLY A 130 0.90 -42.20 7.31
C GLY A 130 1.43 -40.89 7.90
N GLU A 131 2.61 -40.91 8.53
CA GLU A 131 3.32 -39.70 8.94
C GLU A 131 3.61 -38.79 7.75
N ALA A 132 4.04 -39.33 6.60
CA ALA A 132 4.26 -38.54 5.37
C ALA A 132 2.97 -37.88 4.87
N SER A 133 1.84 -38.60 4.87
CA SER A 133 0.54 -38.07 4.42
C SER A 133 0.02 -36.95 5.35
N ALA A 134 0.28 -37.03 6.66
CA ALA A 134 -0.01 -35.94 7.59
C ALA A 134 0.88 -34.72 7.31
N ARG A 135 2.19 -34.93 7.16
CA ARG A 135 3.16 -33.85 6.91
C ARG A 135 3.00 -33.18 5.55
N LEU A 136 2.37 -33.84 4.58
CA LEU A 136 1.90 -33.24 3.33
C LEU A 136 0.86 -32.13 3.59
N TYR A 137 -0.04 -32.32 4.56
CA TYR A 137 -1.00 -31.29 4.98
C TYR A 137 -0.33 -30.23 5.86
N ASP A 138 0.52 -30.63 6.82
CA ASP A 138 1.30 -29.69 7.65
C ASP A 138 2.17 -28.74 6.81
N LEU A 139 2.62 -29.16 5.62
CA LEU A 139 3.40 -28.32 4.70
C LEU A 139 2.53 -27.26 4.04
N LYS A 140 1.29 -27.60 3.68
CA LYS A 140 0.31 -26.66 3.11
C LYS A 140 -0.08 -25.60 4.13
N GLU A 141 -0.30 -25.98 5.37
CA GLU A 141 -0.56 -25.02 6.45
C GLU A 141 0.66 -24.14 6.71
N ASP A 142 1.89 -24.66 6.74
CA ASP A 142 3.09 -23.86 7.00
C ASP A 142 3.29 -22.78 5.91
N TRP A 143 3.31 -23.15 4.62
CA TRP A 143 3.48 -22.13 3.55
C TRP A 143 2.28 -21.20 3.41
N ALA A 144 1.04 -21.65 3.64
CA ALA A 144 -0.13 -20.77 3.59
C ALA A 144 -0.15 -19.77 4.75
N ASN A 145 0.15 -20.22 5.98
CA ASN A 145 0.25 -19.33 7.14
C ASN A 145 1.39 -18.32 6.97
N ALA A 146 2.54 -18.74 6.42
CA ALA A 146 3.66 -17.84 6.15
C ALA A 146 3.31 -16.78 5.08
N ILE A 147 2.60 -17.15 4.00
CA ILE A 147 2.06 -16.22 2.99
C ILE A 147 1.06 -15.25 3.62
N ASN A 148 0.05 -15.76 4.34
CA ASN A 148 -0.99 -14.94 4.97
C ASN A 148 -0.39 -13.93 5.95
N LYS A 149 0.61 -14.35 6.73
CA LYS A 149 1.37 -13.50 7.65
C LYS A 149 2.14 -12.40 6.92
N VAL A 150 2.69 -12.66 5.73
CA VAL A 150 3.35 -11.64 4.91
C VAL A 150 2.33 -10.68 4.29
N LEU A 151 1.25 -11.19 3.67
CA LEU A 151 0.17 -10.38 3.10
C LEU A 151 -0.53 -9.50 4.14
N ALA A 152 -0.71 -9.97 5.38
CA ALA A 152 -1.28 -9.19 6.48
C ALA A 152 -0.36 -8.08 7.03
N ASN A 153 0.89 -7.98 6.56
CA ASN A 153 1.88 -6.99 7.01
C ASN A 153 2.45 -6.11 5.88
N GLN A 154 2.00 -6.26 4.63
CA GLN A 154 2.44 -5.39 3.51
C GLN A 154 1.33 -5.17 2.47
N GLU A 155 1.28 -3.95 1.92
CA GLU A 155 0.23 -3.47 1.00
C GLU A 155 0.62 -3.60 -0.49
N SER A 156 1.56 -4.47 -0.86
CA SER A 156 1.95 -4.68 -2.26
C SER A 156 2.51 -6.08 -2.55
N LEU A 157 2.33 -6.50 -3.80
CA LEU A 157 3.10 -7.53 -4.50
C LEU A 157 4.33 -6.87 -5.17
N PHE A 158 5.15 -7.65 -5.88
CA PHE A 158 6.39 -7.12 -6.49
C PHE A 158 6.66 -7.67 -7.90
N ASP A 159 7.40 -6.91 -8.69
CA ASP A 159 8.19 -7.47 -9.80
C ASP A 159 9.51 -8.09 -9.27
N VAL A 160 10.33 -8.67 -10.16
CA VAL A 160 11.59 -9.35 -9.76
C VAL A 160 12.64 -8.39 -9.16
N ASP A 161 12.64 -7.13 -9.59
CA ASP A 161 13.53 -6.07 -9.10
C ASP A 161 13.11 -5.56 -7.70
N GLY A 162 11.88 -5.88 -7.26
CA GLY A 162 11.31 -5.44 -5.99
C GLY A 162 10.54 -4.12 -6.06
N ASN A 163 10.14 -3.67 -7.25
CA ASN A 163 9.24 -2.52 -7.39
C ASN A 163 7.82 -2.94 -6.94
N PRO A 164 7.11 -2.13 -6.13
CA PRO A 164 5.82 -2.49 -5.59
C PRO A 164 4.70 -2.44 -6.63
N ILE A 165 3.80 -3.42 -6.56
CA ILE A 165 2.57 -3.54 -7.33
C ILE A 165 1.42 -3.61 -6.31
N SER A 166 0.72 -2.49 -6.11
CA SER A 166 -0.32 -2.35 -5.07
C SER A 166 -1.73 -2.74 -5.53
N ASP A 167 -1.91 -3.05 -6.81
CA ASP A 167 -3.15 -3.60 -7.35
C ASP A 167 -3.19 -5.12 -7.13
N TYR A 168 -4.06 -5.56 -6.22
CA TYR A 168 -4.26 -6.97 -5.92
C TYR A 168 -5.30 -7.66 -6.82
N SER A 169 -6.12 -6.90 -7.56
CA SER A 169 -7.11 -7.47 -8.50
C SER A 169 -6.43 -8.24 -9.63
N ILE A 170 -5.15 -7.98 -9.90
CA ILE A 170 -4.37 -8.72 -10.88
C ILE A 170 -4.25 -10.21 -10.55
N LEU A 171 -4.44 -10.65 -9.30
CA LEU A 171 -4.34 -12.06 -8.90
C LEU A 171 -5.53 -12.92 -9.35
N ASP A 172 -6.68 -12.31 -9.65
CA ASP A 172 -7.93 -12.97 -10.02
C ASP A 172 -8.38 -12.39 -11.37
N LYS A 173 -7.81 -12.91 -12.48
CA LYS A 173 -8.04 -12.31 -13.81
C LYS A 173 -9.38 -12.67 -14.44
N ASN A 174 -10.10 -13.63 -13.86
CA ASN A 174 -11.43 -14.04 -14.31
C ASN A 174 -12.57 -13.55 -13.39
N ASN A 175 -12.26 -12.88 -12.27
CA ASN A 175 -13.21 -12.47 -11.23
C ASN A 175 -14.04 -13.64 -10.66
N ASP A 176 -13.46 -14.84 -10.52
CA ASP A 176 -14.16 -16.00 -9.93
C ASP A 176 -14.04 -16.12 -8.40
N GLY A 177 -13.32 -15.17 -7.76
CA GLY A 177 -13.07 -15.09 -6.33
C GLY A 177 -11.79 -15.79 -5.88
N LYS A 178 -10.91 -16.17 -6.81
CA LYS A 178 -9.74 -17.01 -6.56
C LYS A 178 -8.48 -16.45 -7.19
N ILE A 179 -7.36 -16.72 -6.54
CA ILE A 179 -6.03 -16.48 -7.11
C ILE A 179 -5.81 -17.50 -8.24
N ASP A 180 -5.65 -16.98 -9.46
CA ASP A 180 -5.44 -17.71 -10.73
C ASP A 180 -4.49 -18.91 -10.56
N ALA A 181 -3.28 -18.64 -10.06
CA ALA A 181 -2.29 -19.64 -9.68
C ALA A 181 -1.32 -19.13 -8.60
N ILE A 182 -0.86 -20.05 -7.74
CA ILE A 182 0.29 -19.85 -6.86
C ILE A 182 1.38 -20.89 -7.19
N THR A 183 2.62 -20.43 -7.39
CA THR A 183 3.80 -21.30 -7.44
C THR A 183 4.59 -21.19 -6.13
N ILE A 184 4.72 -22.28 -5.39
CA ILE A 184 5.64 -22.37 -4.24
C ILE A 184 7.00 -22.90 -4.72
N ILE A 185 8.07 -22.13 -4.57
CA ILE A 185 9.43 -22.52 -4.97
C ILE A 185 10.32 -22.63 -3.73
N TYR A 186 10.52 -23.85 -3.24
CA TYR A 186 11.43 -24.11 -2.12
C TYR A 186 12.89 -23.94 -2.54
N LYS A 187 13.75 -23.46 -1.63
CA LYS A 187 15.22 -23.59 -1.75
C LYS A 187 15.61 -25.02 -2.12
N LYS A 188 16.73 -25.18 -2.83
CA LYS A 188 17.31 -26.48 -3.21
C LYS A 188 17.48 -27.39 -1.99
N SER A 189 16.93 -28.61 -2.04
CA SER A 189 17.17 -29.61 -0.99
C SER A 189 18.66 -29.97 -0.89
N PRO A 190 19.23 -30.06 0.33
CA PRO A 190 20.51 -30.72 0.56
C PRO A 190 20.45 -32.19 0.12
N ASP A 191 21.55 -32.74 -0.39
CA ASP A 191 21.61 -34.14 -0.86
C ASP A 191 21.16 -35.14 0.22
N THR A 192 21.46 -34.83 1.50
CA THR A 192 21.09 -35.60 2.71
C THR A 192 19.59 -35.58 3.05
N LEU A 193 18.81 -34.70 2.43
CA LEU A 193 17.35 -34.53 2.61
C LEU A 193 16.62 -34.55 1.26
N SER A 194 17.16 -35.29 0.29
CA SER A 194 16.56 -35.44 -1.04
C SER A 194 15.23 -36.22 -0.98
N SER A 195 14.22 -35.75 -1.72
CA SER A 195 12.85 -36.24 -1.63
C SER A 195 12.58 -37.48 -2.50
N ASN A 196 12.16 -38.57 -1.87
CA ASN A 196 11.64 -39.74 -2.55
C ASN A 196 10.28 -39.46 -3.22
N TRP A 197 9.88 -40.28 -4.19
CA TRP A 197 8.58 -40.16 -4.86
C TRP A 197 7.42 -40.29 -3.85
N GLY A 198 6.47 -39.34 -3.88
CA GLY A 198 5.37 -39.27 -2.92
C GLY A 198 5.73 -38.66 -1.55
N SER A 199 6.94 -38.14 -1.37
CA SER A 199 7.34 -37.35 -0.19
C SER A 199 6.63 -35.98 -0.16
N PRO A 200 6.38 -35.36 1.02
CA PRO A 200 5.85 -34.00 1.10
C PRO A 200 6.67 -32.95 0.33
N LEU A 201 7.98 -33.15 0.20
CA LEU A 201 8.90 -32.28 -0.57
C LEU A 201 9.07 -32.71 -2.04
N TRP A 202 8.22 -33.60 -2.54
CA TRP A 202 8.14 -33.90 -3.98
C TRP A 202 7.49 -32.73 -4.73
N ASN A 203 7.72 -32.61 -6.04
CA ASN A 203 7.04 -31.62 -6.87
C ASN A 203 5.62 -32.11 -7.19
N TYR A 204 4.59 -31.31 -6.95
CA TYR A 204 3.20 -31.68 -7.29
C TYR A 204 2.28 -30.47 -7.40
N GLN A 205 1.18 -30.60 -8.16
CA GLN A 205 0.00 -29.74 -8.14
C GLN A 205 -1.07 -30.28 -7.19
N ASP A 206 -1.75 -29.40 -6.47
CA ASP A 206 -2.96 -29.73 -5.70
C ASP A 206 -3.87 -28.50 -5.58
N ILE A 207 -4.96 -28.61 -4.82
CA ILE A 207 -5.84 -27.49 -4.47
C ILE A 207 -5.71 -27.12 -2.98
N SER A 208 -5.86 -25.83 -2.70
CA SER A 208 -5.83 -25.26 -1.35
C SER A 208 -6.54 -23.92 -1.34
N SER A 209 -7.42 -23.69 -0.37
CA SER A 209 -8.05 -22.39 -0.07
C SER A 209 -7.48 -21.75 1.20
N LEU A 210 -6.25 -22.12 1.59
CA LEU A 210 -5.65 -21.70 2.85
C LEU A 210 -4.96 -20.32 2.77
N VAL A 211 -4.60 -19.84 1.58
CA VAL A 211 -4.18 -18.45 1.41
C VAL A 211 -5.43 -17.59 1.22
N GLU A 212 -5.56 -16.55 2.04
CA GLU A 212 -6.66 -15.59 1.98
C GLU A 212 -6.11 -14.17 1.81
N LEU A 213 -6.75 -13.39 0.95
CA LEU A 213 -6.44 -11.98 0.76
C LEU A 213 -7.73 -11.17 0.78
N THR A 214 -7.66 -9.94 1.31
CA THR A 214 -8.78 -8.99 1.30
C THR A 214 -8.27 -7.61 0.89
N TYR A 215 -8.83 -7.06 -0.18
CA TYR A 215 -8.52 -5.73 -0.72
C TYR A 215 -9.82 -5.08 -1.19
N ASP A 216 -10.00 -3.78 -0.93
CA ASP A 216 -11.17 -2.99 -1.37
C ASP A 216 -12.55 -3.63 -1.04
N ASN A 217 -12.63 -4.35 0.07
CA ASN A 217 -13.75 -5.18 0.55
C ASN A 217 -14.01 -6.48 -0.24
N ASN A 218 -13.30 -6.72 -1.33
CA ASN A 218 -13.25 -8.03 -2.00
C ASN A 218 -12.40 -9.00 -1.17
N LYS A 219 -12.84 -10.26 -1.07
CA LYS A 219 -12.04 -11.35 -0.50
C LYS A 219 -11.82 -12.41 -1.56
N ILE A 220 -10.56 -12.69 -1.87
CA ILE A 220 -10.14 -13.80 -2.73
C ILE A 220 -9.37 -14.85 -1.93
N GLN A 221 -9.41 -16.09 -2.39
CA GLN A 221 -8.68 -17.21 -1.78
C GLN A 221 -7.77 -17.88 -2.81
N SER A 222 -6.75 -18.62 -2.38
CA SER A 222 -6.11 -19.57 -3.30
C SER A 222 -7.11 -20.64 -3.75
N ASN A 223 -6.85 -21.24 -4.92
CA ASN A 223 -7.53 -22.46 -5.33
C ASN A 223 -6.53 -23.45 -5.92
N SER A 224 -5.90 -23.07 -7.03
CA SER A 224 -4.94 -23.90 -7.75
C SER A 224 -3.52 -23.51 -7.37
N TYR A 225 -2.71 -24.46 -6.90
CA TYR A 225 -1.29 -24.22 -6.65
C TYR A 225 -0.45 -25.42 -7.06
N PHE A 226 0.83 -25.18 -7.33
CA PHE A 226 1.81 -26.26 -7.39
C PHE A 226 3.08 -25.87 -6.63
N GLN A 227 3.83 -26.89 -6.20
CA GLN A 227 5.09 -26.72 -5.51
C GLN A 227 6.25 -27.37 -6.26
N ILE A 228 7.42 -26.74 -6.24
CA ILE A 228 8.63 -27.21 -6.92
C ILE A 228 9.89 -26.88 -6.10
N THR A 229 10.85 -27.79 -6.06
CA THR A 229 12.18 -27.51 -5.49
C THR A 229 13.08 -26.79 -6.50
N ALA A 230 13.75 -25.72 -6.07
CA ALA A 230 14.71 -24.92 -6.82
C ALA A 230 15.98 -25.72 -7.21
N ASN A 231 15.87 -26.56 -8.24
CA ASN A 231 16.91 -27.48 -8.70
C ASN A 231 17.98 -26.78 -9.57
N PHE A 232 18.70 -25.83 -8.97
CA PHE A 232 19.83 -25.13 -9.60
C PHE A 232 21.15 -25.87 -9.37
N PHE A 233 21.89 -26.11 -10.45
CA PHE A 233 23.21 -26.73 -10.49
C PHE A 233 23.97 -26.09 -11.66
N ASP A 234 25.25 -25.75 -11.52
CA ASP A 234 26.01 -25.11 -12.62
C ASP A 234 26.00 -25.91 -13.93
N SER A 235 25.96 -27.25 -13.82
CA SER A 235 25.85 -28.19 -14.94
C SER A 235 24.47 -28.24 -15.63
N ALA A 236 23.47 -27.58 -15.05
CA ALA A 236 22.07 -27.52 -15.48
C ALA A 236 21.54 -26.09 -15.66
N ILE A 237 22.42 -25.07 -15.65
CA ILE A 237 22.10 -23.70 -16.08
C ILE A 237 22.53 -23.52 -17.54
N TYR A 238 21.67 -22.86 -18.31
CA TYR A 238 21.83 -22.60 -19.73
C TYR A 238 21.61 -21.12 -20.04
N THR A 239 22.40 -20.58 -20.96
CA THR A 239 22.09 -19.35 -21.68
C THR A 239 21.21 -19.69 -22.89
N ASP A 240 20.10 -18.96 -23.04
CA ASP A 240 19.15 -19.10 -24.15
C ASP A 240 19.51 -18.22 -25.37
N PRO A 241 18.77 -18.31 -26.50
CA PRO A 241 19.07 -17.54 -27.71
C PRO A 241 18.98 -16.02 -27.53
N ASP A 242 18.18 -15.54 -26.58
CA ASP A 242 18.00 -14.13 -26.25
C ASP A 242 18.99 -13.65 -25.17
N GLY A 243 19.88 -14.54 -24.71
CA GLY A 243 20.94 -14.26 -23.75
C GLY A 243 20.47 -14.24 -22.29
N TYR A 244 19.36 -14.88 -21.95
CA TYR A 244 18.91 -15.07 -20.57
C TYR A 244 19.49 -16.35 -19.96
N LEU A 245 19.80 -16.31 -18.67
CA LEU A 245 20.22 -17.50 -17.91
C LEU A 245 18.98 -18.16 -17.28
N ILE A 246 18.82 -19.46 -17.54
CA ILE A 246 17.70 -20.30 -17.11
C ILE A 246 18.19 -21.67 -16.59
N SER A 247 17.40 -22.31 -15.72
CA SER A 247 17.45 -23.77 -15.55
C SER A 247 16.48 -24.46 -16.53
N SER A 248 16.18 -25.74 -16.33
CA SER A 248 15.20 -26.50 -17.12
C SER A 248 13.74 -26.11 -16.78
N PRO A 249 12.99 -25.40 -17.66
CA PRO A 249 11.56 -25.17 -17.46
C PRO A 249 10.68 -26.41 -17.68
N SER A 250 11.20 -27.56 -18.12
CA SER A 250 10.34 -28.70 -18.48
C SER A 250 9.45 -29.23 -17.36
N THR A 251 9.95 -29.30 -16.12
CA THR A 251 9.13 -29.72 -14.97
C THR A 251 8.18 -28.60 -14.54
N LEU A 252 8.63 -27.35 -14.62
CA LEU A 252 7.80 -26.16 -14.36
C LEU A 252 6.54 -26.15 -15.24
N ILE A 253 6.71 -26.39 -16.54
CA ILE A 253 5.65 -26.46 -17.55
C ILE A 253 4.80 -27.75 -17.41
N HIS A 254 5.35 -28.83 -16.87
CA HIS A 254 4.57 -30.03 -16.56
C HIS A 254 3.58 -29.75 -15.42
N GLU A 255 4.07 -29.31 -14.26
CA GLU A 255 3.23 -29.06 -13.08
C GLU A 255 2.18 -27.97 -13.35
N PHE A 256 2.55 -26.89 -14.05
CA PHE A 256 1.63 -25.81 -14.42
C PHE A 256 0.50 -26.30 -15.36
N GLY A 257 0.73 -27.37 -16.14
CA GLY A 257 -0.31 -27.96 -16.98
C GLY A 257 -1.52 -28.47 -16.18
N HIS A 258 -1.28 -28.89 -14.94
CA HIS A 258 -2.35 -29.36 -14.05
C HIS A 258 -3.21 -28.22 -13.48
N ILE A 259 -2.71 -26.97 -13.43
CA ILE A 259 -3.48 -25.76 -13.05
C ILE A 259 -4.66 -25.57 -14.02
N PHE A 260 -4.42 -25.76 -15.33
CA PHE A 260 -5.46 -25.75 -16.36
C PHE A 260 -6.34 -27.02 -16.37
N GLY A 261 -6.10 -27.98 -15.47
CA GLY A 261 -6.89 -29.20 -15.35
C GLY A 261 -6.37 -30.41 -16.13
N LEU A 262 -5.25 -30.30 -16.86
CA LEU A 262 -4.62 -31.47 -17.50
C LEU A 262 -4.20 -32.52 -16.46
N LYS A 263 -4.07 -33.78 -16.89
CA LYS A 263 -3.80 -34.93 -16.02
C LYS A 263 -2.72 -35.82 -16.63
N ASP A 264 -2.09 -36.62 -15.78
CA ASP A 264 -0.93 -37.43 -16.16
C ASP A 264 -1.29 -38.49 -17.20
N LEU A 265 -0.49 -38.52 -18.27
CA LEU A 265 -0.57 -39.48 -19.36
C LEU A 265 0.48 -40.60 -19.20
N TYR A 266 1.13 -40.70 -18.04
CA TYR A 266 2.03 -41.78 -17.66
C TYR A 266 1.44 -42.69 -16.56
N ARG A 267 2.23 -43.68 -16.15
CA ARG A 267 1.99 -44.62 -15.05
C ARG A 267 3.32 -44.97 -14.39
N SER A 268 3.28 -45.44 -13.14
CA SER A 268 4.48 -45.81 -12.37
C SER A 268 4.90 -47.27 -12.54
N ASP A 269 3.98 -48.16 -12.95
CA ASP A 269 4.21 -49.60 -13.10
C ASP A 269 4.71 -50.02 -14.49
N MET A 270 4.53 -49.18 -15.52
CA MET A 270 5.03 -49.44 -16.88
C MET A 270 5.29 -48.13 -17.65
N SER A 271 6.10 -48.20 -18.72
CA SER A 271 6.36 -47.05 -19.59
C SER A 271 5.06 -46.46 -20.16
N SER A 272 4.92 -45.13 -20.11
CA SER A 272 3.79 -44.41 -20.73
C SER A 272 3.63 -44.79 -22.20
N ALA A 273 2.41 -45.09 -22.62
CA ALA A 273 2.08 -45.29 -24.04
C ALA A 273 2.12 -44.00 -24.89
N VAL A 274 2.49 -42.87 -24.30
CA VAL A 274 2.55 -41.54 -24.94
C VAL A 274 3.98 -40.98 -24.90
N TYR A 275 4.63 -41.06 -23.73
CA TYR A 275 6.02 -40.66 -23.50
C TYR A 275 6.37 -39.29 -24.11
N TYR A 276 7.32 -39.19 -25.04
CA TYR A 276 7.76 -37.91 -25.61
C TYR A 276 6.74 -37.27 -26.59
N MET A 277 5.53 -37.81 -26.72
CA MET A 277 4.46 -37.21 -27.54
C MET A 277 3.52 -36.29 -26.74
N SER A 278 3.70 -36.12 -25.43
CA SER A 278 3.11 -35.00 -24.68
C SER A 278 3.97 -34.62 -23.47
N ALA A 279 4.02 -33.32 -23.15
CA ALA A 279 4.62 -32.84 -21.90
C ALA A 279 3.96 -33.47 -20.66
N MET A 280 2.65 -33.78 -20.70
CA MET A 280 1.91 -34.42 -19.61
C MET A 280 2.15 -35.94 -19.50
N ALA A 281 2.91 -36.52 -20.43
CA ALA A 281 3.31 -37.93 -20.42
C ALA A 281 4.77 -38.11 -20.02
N LYS A 282 5.69 -37.61 -20.84
CA LYS A 282 7.08 -37.39 -20.44
C LYS A 282 7.63 -36.20 -21.19
N HIS A 283 7.88 -35.11 -20.47
CA HIS A 283 8.57 -33.96 -21.04
C HIS A 283 10.00 -34.32 -21.49
N MET A 284 10.42 -33.77 -22.63
CA MET A 284 11.82 -33.62 -22.99
C MET A 284 12.54 -32.73 -21.96
N SER A 285 13.88 -32.70 -21.98
CA SER A 285 14.70 -31.90 -21.06
C SER A 285 15.89 -31.30 -21.82
N PRO A 286 16.29 -30.04 -21.57
CA PRO A 286 15.78 -29.12 -20.56
C PRO A 286 14.57 -28.27 -20.99
N ILE A 287 14.16 -28.34 -22.27
CA ILE A 287 12.97 -27.64 -22.79
C ILE A 287 11.93 -28.71 -23.20
N PRO A 288 10.64 -28.56 -22.84
CA PRO A 288 9.61 -29.52 -23.19
C PRO A 288 9.16 -29.37 -24.65
N GLN A 289 8.55 -30.44 -25.15
CA GLN A 289 7.76 -30.47 -26.38
C GLN A 289 6.30 -30.08 -26.10
N TYR A 290 5.47 -29.93 -27.14
CA TYR A 290 4.05 -29.64 -26.98
C TYR A 290 3.22 -30.80 -26.41
N ILE A 291 2.19 -30.41 -25.66
CA ILE A 291 0.97 -31.19 -25.47
C ILE A 291 0.24 -31.39 -26.81
N SER A 292 -0.49 -32.49 -26.94
CA SER A 292 -1.23 -32.85 -28.15
C SER A 292 -2.39 -31.92 -28.46
N SER A 293 -2.89 -31.99 -29.70
CA SER A 293 -4.14 -31.35 -30.11
C SER A 293 -5.36 -31.82 -29.32
N LYS A 294 -5.37 -33.05 -28.76
CA LYS A 294 -6.46 -33.49 -27.85
C LYS A 294 -6.42 -32.75 -26.52
N GLU A 295 -5.24 -32.54 -25.95
CA GLU A 295 -5.07 -31.80 -24.70
C GLU A 295 -5.41 -30.31 -24.89
N ARG A 296 -5.09 -29.75 -26.07
CA ARG A 296 -5.46 -28.38 -26.45
C ARG A 296 -6.97 -28.23 -26.69
N GLU A 297 -7.61 -29.18 -27.38
CA GLU A 297 -9.07 -29.23 -27.55
C GLU A 297 -9.79 -29.34 -26.20
N ALA A 298 -9.28 -30.16 -25.26
CA ALA A 298 -9.85 -30.29 -23.92
C ALA A 298 -9.87 -28.97 -23.12
N LEU A 299 -8.98 -28.04 -23.45
CA LEU A 299 -8.89 -26.70 -22.86
C LEU A 299 -9.60 -25.62 -23.68
N ASN A 300 -10.33 -26.01 -24.73
CA ASN A 300 -10.94 -25.11 -25.72
C ASN A 300 -9.90 -24.19 -26.42
N TRP A 301 -8.63 -24.62 -26.53
CA TRP A 301 -7.52 -23.87 -27.13
C TRP A 301 -7.38 -24.06 -28.65
N LEU A 302 -8.35 -24.70 -29.30
CA LEU A 302 -8.41 -24.91 -30.75
C LEU A 302 -9.77 -24.48 -31.30
N SER A 303 -9.76 -23.74 -32.41
CA SER A 303 -10.97 -23.41 -33.18
C SER A 303 -11.49 -24.63 -33.96
N SER A 304 -12.75 -24.58 -34.39
CA SER A 304 -13.33 -25.57 -35.33
C SER A 304 -12.65 -25.58 -36.70
N ASN A 305 -11.93 -24.52 -37.08
CA ASN A 305 -11.06 -24.50 -38.26
C ASN A 305 -9.77 -25.29 -38.02
N GLN A 306 -9.21 -25.23 -36.81
CA GLN A 306 -7.95 -25.87 -36.45
C GLN A 306 -8.06 -27.38 -36.20
N ILE A 307 -9.19 -27.84 -35.64
CA ILE A 307 -9.48 -29.27 -35.43
C ILE A 307 -10.82 -29.68 -36.06
N GLN A 308 -10.73 -30.54 -37.08
CA GLN A 308 -11.88 -30.97 -37.88
C GLN A 308 -12.21 -32.46 -37.69
N LYS A 309 -13.47 -32.84 -37.90
CA LYS A 309 -13.91 -34.25 -37.85
C LYS A 309 -13.78 -34.90 -39.22
N ILE A 310 -13.27 -36.13 -39.28
CA ILE A 310 -13.34 -36.98 -40.48
C ILE A 310 -14.54 -37.91 -40.35
N THR A 311 -15.42 -37.87 -41.35
CA THR A 311 -16.65 -38.69 -41.43
C THR A 311 -16.70 -39.58 -42.68
N LYS A 312 -15.70 -39.49 -43.58
CA LYS A 312 -15.67 -40.16 -44.89
C LYS A 312 -14.26 -40.61 -45.27
N ASN A 313 -14.17 -41.53 -46.21
CA ASN A 313 -12.90 -42.00 -46.77
C ASN A 313 -12.33 -40.96 -47.74
N GLY A 314 -11.01 -40.81 -47.80
CA GLY A 314 -10.38 -39.85 -48.71
C GLY A 314 -8.98 -39.41 -48.31
N SER A 315 -8.49 -38.37 -49.01
CA SER A 315 -7.18 -37.75 -48.78
C SER A 315 -7.33 -36.45 -48.00
N TYR A 316 -6.50 -36.28 -46.96
CA TYR A 316 -6.59 -35.19 -45.99
C TYR A 316 -5.21 -34.56 -45.76
N THR A 317 -5.15 -33.23 -45.73
CA THR A 317 -3.90 -32.48 -45.54
C THR A 317 -3.91 -31.74 -44.21
N LEU A 318 -2.86 -31.94 -43.41
CA LEU A 318 -2.61 -31.22 -42.17
C LEU A 318 -1.47 -30.23 -42.33
N ASN A 319 -1.59 -29.09 -41.65
CA ASN A 319 -0.51 -28.12 -41.49
C ASN A 319 0.29 -28.47 -40.23
N VAL A 320 1.57 -28.14 -40.21
CA VAL A 320 2.46 -28.40 -39.07
C VAL A 320 2.04 -27.59 -37.85
N VAL A 321 2.12 -28.19 -36.67
CA VAL A 321 1.88 -27.47 -35.41
C VAL A 321 3.05 -26.51 -35.15
N THR A 322 2.83 -25.21 -35.36
CA THR A 322 3.84 -24.15 -35.15
C THR A 322 3.78 -23.53 -33.75
N ASP A 323 4.72 -22.63 -33.44
CA ASP A 323 4.64 -21.76 -32.25
C ASP A 323 4.06 -20.35 -32.50
N GLN A 324 3.36 -20.18 -33.63
CA GLN A 324 2.66 -18.95 -34.02
C GLN A 324 1.16 -19.20 -34.15
N ASN A 325 0.35 -18.14 -34.15
CA ASN A 325 -1.10 -18.28 -34.39
C ASN A 325 -1.38 -18.67 -35.85
N ILE A 326 -2.10 -19.76 -36.06
CA ILE A 326 -2.48 -20.30 -37.38
C ILE A 326 -3.91 -20.82 -37.34
N ASP A 327 -4.83 -20.22 -38.12
CA ASP A 327 -6.23 -20.69 -38.26
C ASP A 327 -6.42 -21.70 -39.41
N ASN A 328 -5.40 -22.54 -39.65
CA ASN A 328 -5.45 -23.65 -40.60
C ASN A 328 -5.68 -24.97 -39.85
N VAL A 329 -6.17 -26.00 -40.55
CA VAL A 329 -6.30 -27.35 -39.99
C VAL A 329 -4.94 -27.90 -39.58
N ILE A 330 -4.77 -28.15 -38.28
CA ILE A 330 -3.57 -28.74 -37.66
C ILE A 330 -3.84 -30.08 -36.98
N SER A 331 -5.11 -30.43 -36.76
CA SER A 331 -5.51 -31.78 -36.36
C SER A 331 -6.81 -32.25 -37.00
N TYR A 332 -6.91 -33.56 -37.22
CA TYR A 332 -8.16 -34.25 -37.53
C TYR A 332 -8.53 -35.22 -36.41
N LYS A 333 -9.82 -35.31 -36.07
CA LYS A 333 -10.36 -36.33 -35.16
C LYS A 333 -11.31 -37.29 -35.88
N VAL A 334 -11.24 -38.57 -35.52
CA VAL A 334 -11.99 -39.67 -36.16
C VAL A 334 -12.57 -40.57 -35.09
N ASP A 335 -13.90 -40.72 -35.02
CA ASP A 335 -14.52 -41.65 -34.09
C ASP A 335 -14.44 -43.08 -34.64
N LEU A 336 -14.11 -44.05 -33.79
CA LEU A 336 -13.87 -45.44 -34.17
C LEU A 336 -14.89 -46.38 -33.53
N ASN A 337 -15.22 -47.46 -34.25
CA ASN A 337 -16.21 -48.48 -33.86
C ASN A 337 -15.90 -49.23 -32.54
N ASN A 338 -14.74 -48.97 -31.91
CA ASN A 338 -14.27 -49.59 -30.67
C ASN A 338 -14.42 -48.69 -29.42
N GLY A 339 -15.06 -47.52 -29.53
CA GLY A 339 -15.22 -46.56 -28.42
C GLY A 339 -14.00 -45.67 -28.17
N LYS A 340 -13.03 -45.66 -29.09
CA LYS A 340 -11.95 -44.68 -29.15
C LYS A 340 -12.25 -43.60 -30.19
N THR A 341 -11.73 -42.40 -29.95
CA THR A 341 -11.55 -41.37 -30.96
C THR A 341 -10.06 -41.27 -31.26
N ALA A 342 -9.70 -41.36 -32.54
CA ALA A 342 -8.35 -41.08 -33.02
C ALA A 342 -8.14 -39.57 -33.21
N TYR A 343 -6.95 -39.08 -32.86
CA TYR A 343 -6.52 -37.71 -33.15
C TYR A 343 -5.23 -37.78 -33.96
N LEU A 344 -5.20 -37.08 -35.08
CA LEU A 344 -4.13 -37.07 -36.07
C LEU A 344 -3.56 -35.65 -36.10
N GLU A 345 -2.24 -35.48 -35.94
CA GLU A 345 -1.58 -34.16 -36.01
C GLU A 345 -0.20 -34.25 -36.69
N TYR A 346 0.26 -33.17 -37.31
CA TYR A 346 1.58 -33.14 -37.96
C TYR A 346 2.65 -32.50 -37.08
N ARG A 347 3.65 -33.30 -36.66
CA ARG A 347 4.79 -32.83 -35.86
C ARG A 347 6.09 -32.94 -36.63
N ASN A 348 6.70 -31.78 -36.92
CA ASN A 348 7.98 -31.70 -37.63
C ASN A 348 9.13 -31.31 -36.70
N PHE A 349 9.61 -32.28 -35.91
CA PHE A 349 10.74 -32.09 -34.99
C PHE A 349 12.06 -31.64 -35.62
N ASN A 350 12.17 -31.60 -36.96
CA ASN A 350 13.32 -31.05 -37.68
C ASN A 350 13.14 -29.56 -38.04
N SER A 351 11.92 -29.07 -38.21
CA SER A 351 11.63 -27.72 -38.70
C SER A 351 11.88 -26.65 -37.65
N LYS A 352 12.21 -25.44 -38.11
CA LYS A 352 12.29 -24.24 -37.25
C LYS A 352 10.94 -23.56 -37.00
N LEU A 353 9.85 -24.06 -37.60
CA LEU A 353 8.51 -23.49 -37.46
C LEU A 353 7.90 -23.67 -36.04
N ASN A 354 8.50 -24.51 -35.19
CA ASN A 354 8.15 -24.63 -33.77
C ASN A 354 9.41 -24.81 -32.91
N ARG A 355 9.69 -23.89 -31.99
CA ARG A 355 10.87 -23.97 -31.10
C ARG A 355 10.74 -25.08 -30.05
N PHE A 356 9.51 -25.43 -29.67
CA PHE A 356 9.20 -26.42 -28.63
C PHE A 356 9.08 -27.82 -29.23
N ASP A 357 8.48 -27.98 -30.40
CA ASP A 357 8.56 -29.20 -31.20
C ASP A 357 9.77 -29.19 -32.16
N ASN A 358 10.96 -29.07 -31.57
CA ASN A 358 12.23 -29.24 -32.28
C ASN A 358 13.21 -30.11 -31.48
N GLN A 359 13.86 -31.09 -32.14
CA GLN A 359 14.79 -32.03 -31.52
C GLN A 359 16.15 -31.43 -31.12
N ARG A 360 16.47 -30.19 -31.53
CA ARG A 360 17.70 -29.45 -31.22
C ARG A 360 17.36 -28.16 -30.48
N LYS A 361 17.41 -28.17 -29.15
CA LYS A 361 17.24 -26.98 -28.33
C LYS A 361 18.45 -26.06 -28.48
N ILE A 362 18.21 -24.78 -28.76
CA ILE A 362 19.27 -23.79 -28.97
C ILE A 362 19.63 -23.22 -27.60
N LEU A 363 20.60 -23.85 -26.95
CA LEU A 363 21.04 -23.55 -25.58
C LEU A 363 22.55 -23.77 -25.45
N THR A 364 23.21 -22.91 -24.70
CA THR A 364 24.64 -23.02 -24.34
C THR A 364 24.74 -23.19 -22.83
N LYS A 365 25.48 -24.19 -22.33
CA LYS A 365 25.71 -24.34 -20.89
C LYS A 365 26.66 -23.28 -20.33
N LEU A 366 26.65 -23.06 -19.01
CA LEU A 366 27.65 -22.22 -18.33
C LEU A 366 29.11 -22.62 -18.60
N ASP A 367 29.39 -23.90 -18.88
CA ASP A 367 30.73 -24.39 -19.27
C ASP A 367 31.17 -24.01 -20.70
N GLY A 368 30.33 -23.28 -21.44
CA GLY A 368 30.57 -22.87 -22.82
C GLY A 368 30.29 -23.96 -23.87
N THR A 369 29.83 -25.15 -23.47
CA THR A 369 29.47 -26.21 -24.42
C THR A 369 28.04 -26.01 -24.94
N ASN A 370 27.89 -26.04 -26.27
CA ASN A 370 26.59 -26.07 -26.95
C ASN A 370 25.97 -27.49 -26.92
N SER A 371 26.24 -28.24 -25.85
CA SER A 371 26.00 -29.69 -25.76
C SER A 371 24.81 -29.99 -24.85
N VAL A 372 23.66 -29.41 -25.17
CA VAL A 372 22.36 -29.94 -24.78
C VAL A 372 22.05 -31.15 -25.67
N GLY A 373 21.60 -32.25 -25.06
CA GLY A 373 21.43 -33.53 -25.76
C GLY A 373 20.36 -33.48 -26.84
N ILE A 374 20.67 -33.99 -28.03
CA ILE A 374 19.68 -34.19 -29.09
C ILE A 374 18.88 -35.45 -28.77
N THR A 375 17.62 -35.28 -28.35
CA THR A 375 16.65 -36.38 -28.35
C THR A 375 16.20 -36.59 -29.80
N ALA A 376 16.74 -37.60 -30.48
CA ALA A 376 16.40 -37.87 -31.87
C ALA A 376 14.91 -38.26 -32.00
N MET A 377 14.13 -37.52 -32.79
CA MET A 377 12.67 -37.67 -32.92
C MET A 377 12.27 -37.76 -34.39
N LYS A 378 11.53 -38.81 -34.76
CA LYS A 378 10.98 -38.99 -36.11
C LYS A 378 9.86 -37.97 -36.34
N SER A 379 9.98 -37.22 -37.43
CA SER A 379 8.96 -36.25 -37.87
C SER A 379 7.93 -36.92 -38.77
N GLY A 380 6.67 -36.50 -38.70
CA GLY A 380 5.59 -37.16 -39.45
C GLY A 380 4.21 -37.01 -38.81
N LEU A 381 3.26 -37.83 -39.27
CA LEU A 381 1.90 -37.89 -38.72
C LEU A 381 1.91 -38.64 -37.39
N VAL A 382 1.48 -38.00 -36.30
CA VAL A 382 1.33 -38.66 -35.00
C VAL A 382 -0.13 -39.03 -34.80
N CYS A 383 -0.37 -40.31 -34.48
CA CYS A 383 -1.70 -40.89 -34.32
C CYS A 383 -1.94 -41.25 -32.85
N TYR A 384 -2.84 -40.52 -32.18
CA TYR A 384 -3.26 -40.80 -30.81
C TYR A 384 -4.60 -41.53 -30.78
N LEU A 385 -4.83 -42.41 -29.80
CA LEU A 385 -6.14 -42.99 -29.49
C LEU A 385 -6.55 -42.64 -28.05
N ILE A 386 -7.76 -42.11 -27.89
CA ILE A 386 -8.33 -41.69 -26.60
C ILE A 386 -9.73 -42.30 -26.45
N ASP A 387 -10.17 -42.68 -25.24
CA ASP A 387 -11.57 -43.06 -25.01
C ASP A 387 -12.51 -41.86 -25.28
N SER A 388 -13.54 -42.09 -26.10
CA SER A 388 -14.40 -41.02 -26.61
C SER A 388 -15.19 -40.27 -25.52
N ASP A 389 -15.35 -40.84 -24.33
CA ASP A 389 -16.05 -40.21 -23.20
C ASP A 389 -15.16 -39.34 -22.29
N LYS A 390 -13.87 -39.14 -22.64
CA LYS A 390 -12.91 -38.40 -21.81
C LYS A 390 -12.59 -37.01 -22.37
N LYS A 391 -13.18 -35.96 -21.77
CA LYS A 391 -12.71 -34.57 -21.97
C LYS A 391 -11.25 -34.40 -21.51
N PHE A 392 -10.98 -34.71 -20.24
CA PHE A 392 -9.64 -34.72 -19.65
C PHE A 392 -9.14 -36.15 -19.46
N PRO A 393 -8.36 -36.70 -20.41
CA PRO A 393 -7.80 -38.04 -20.30
C PRO A 393 -6.73 -38.13 -19.20
N ASN A 394 -6.68 -39.27 -18.50
CA ASN A 394 -5.75 -39.57 -17.42
C ASN A 394 -5.39 -41.06 -17.49
N ASN A 395 -4.11 -41.42 -17.42
CA ASN A 395 -3.64 -42.81 -17.48
C ASN A 395 -3.32 -43.44 -16.13
N LEU A 396 -3.20 -42.69 -15.02
CA LEU A 396 -2.77 -43.20 -13.69
C LEU A 396 -3.60 -44.41 -13.22
N ASN A 397 -4.92 -44.32 -13.38
CA ASN A 397 -5.87 -45.34 -12.91
C ASN A 397 -6.14 -46.47 -13.94
N THR A 398 -5.29 -46.61 -14.96
CA THR A 398 -5.39 -47.70 -15.95
C THR A 398 -4.60 -48.95 -15.51
N SER A 399 -4.89 -50.11 -16.11
CA SER A 399 -4.15 -51.35 -15.81
C SER A 399 -3.87 -52.18 -17.05
N GLY A 400 -2.68 -52.78 -17.10
CA GLY A 400 -2.17 -53.48 -18.28
C GLY A 400 -2.25 -52.60 -19.53
N ASN A 401 -2.72 -53.18 -20.64
CA ASN A 401 -2.82 -52.52 -21.95
C ASN A 401 -4.06 -51.60 -22.12
N LYS A 402 -4.89 -51.42 -21.07
CA LYS A 402 -6.13 -50.62 -21.16
C LYS A 402 -5.86 -49.12 -20.98
N TRP A 403 -5.08 -48.54 -21.89
CA TRP A 403 -4.77 -47.11 -21.85
C TRP A 403 -5.99 -46.25 -22.18
N ASN A 404 -6.23 -45.22 -21.37
CA ASN A 404 -7.25 -44.21 -21.64
C ASN A 404 -6.80 -43.28 -22.79
N TYR A 405 -5.49 -43.05 -22.86
CA TYR A 405 -4.80 -42.29 -23.89
C TYR A 405 -3.51 -43.02 -24.31
N GLN A 406 -3.29 -43.25 -25.60
CA GLN A 406 -2.05 -43.82 -26.12
C GLN A 406 -1.65 -43.25 -27.49
N VAL A 407 -0.38 -43.40 -27.87
CA VAL A 407 0.13 -43.13 -29.21
C VAL A 407 0.32 -44.45 -29.95
N LEU A 408 -0.17 -44.54 -31.20
CA LEU A 408 0.06 -45.68 -32.08
C LEU A 408 1.46 -45.67 -32.69
N GLY A 409 1.92 -46.84 -33.16
CA GLY A 409 3.23 -46.97 -33.80
C GLY A 409 4.42 -46.82 -32.83
N GLY A 410 5.61 -46.81 -33.41
CA GLY A 410 6.88 -46.76 -32.68
C GLY A 410 7.30 -48.10 -32.07
N THR A 411 8.57 -48.43 -32.20
CA THR A 411 9.22 -49.63 -31.65
C THR A 411 9.85 -49.37 -30.28
N TYR A 412 10.20 -48.11 -29.99
CA TYR A 412 10.75 -47.73 -28.68
C TYR A 412 9.63 -47.37 -27.69
N SER A 413 9.80 -47.80 -26.44
CA SER A 413 8.91 -47.40 -25.32
C SER A 413 8.90 -45.89 -25.05
N THR A 414 9.85 -45.14 -25.62
CA THR A 414 9.95 -43.68 -25.56
C THR A 414 9.14 -42.96 -26.64
N LYS A 415 8.52 -43.68 -27.58
CA LYS A 415 7.72 -43.17 -28.71
C LYS A 415 8.44 -42.18 -29.66
N VAL A 416 9.78 -42.13 -29.61
CA VAL A 416 10.63 -41.29 -30.47
C VAL A 416 10.47 -41.57 -31.97
N ASP A 417 10.03 -42.77 -32.33
CA ASP A 417 9.86 -43.26 -33.70
C ASP A 417 8.39 -43.48 -34.09
N ALA A 418 7.44 -42.97 -33.29
CA ALA A 418 6.01 -43.24 -33.45
C ALA A 418 5.34 -42.54 -34.66
N ALA A 419 5.90 -41.41 -35.13
CA ALA A 419 5.33 -40.66 -36.25
C ALA A 419 5.45 -41.42 -37.58
N LEU A 420 4.44 -41.33 -38.45
CA LEU A 420 4.46 -41.89 -39.80
C LEU A 420 5.14 -40.93 -40.78
N GLY A 421 6.19 -41.39 -41.48
CA GLY A 421 6.84 -40.69 -42.57
C GLY A 421 6.22 -41.03 -43.93
N LEU A 422 6.83 -40.55 -45.01
CA LEU A 422 6.34 -40.76 -46.38
C LEU A 422 6.27 -42.26 -46.74
N ASN A 423 5.10 -42.73 -47.17
CA ASN A 423 4.75 -44.13 -47.44
C ASN A 423 4.68 -45.07 -46.21
N ASP A 424 4.66 -44.54 -44.98
CA ASP A 424 4.32 -45.34 -43.79
C ASP A 424 2.78 -45.47 -43.64
N GLU A 425 2.33 -46.59 -43.08
CA GLU A 425 0.93 -46.96 -42.89
C GLU A 425 0.65 -47.35 -41.42
N ILE A 426 -0.56 -47.10 -40.92
CA ILE A 426 -1.02 -47.68 -39.64
C ILE A 426 -2.54 -47.86 -39.55
N SER A 427 -2.94 -48.97 -38.91
CA SER A 427 -4.32 -49.21 -38.51
C SER A 427 -4.68 -48.43 -37.23
N LEU A 428 -5.69 -47.57 -37.31
CA LEU A 428 -6.30 -46.88 -36.16
C LEU A 428 -7.26 -47.79 -35.40
N SER A 429 -7.91 -48.71 -36.10
CA SER A 429 -8.79 -49.75 -35.53
C SER A 429 -8.66 -51.06 -36.31
N TYR A 430 -9.62 -51.99 -36.19
CA TYR A 430 -9.64 -53.19 -37.05
C TYR A 430 -10.07 -52.89 -38.48
N ASP A 431 -10.90 -51.86 -38.67
CA ASP A 431 -11.53 -51.51 -39.95
C ASP A 431 -11.05 -50.17 -40.51
N VAL A 432 -10.11 -49.45 -39.87
CA VAL A 432 -9.73 -48.08 -40.26
C VAL A 432 -8.22 -47.94 -40.33
N ASP A 433 -7.71 -47.61 -41.51
CA ASP A 433 -6.28 -47.51 -41.84
C ASP A 433 -5.90 -46.13 -42.39
N VAL A 434 -4.69 -45.67 -42.09
CA VAL A 434 -4.10 -44.39 -42.52
C VAL A 434 -2.75 -44.60 -43.21
N TYR A 435 -2.56 -43.97 -44.37
CA TYR A 435 -1.34 -44.05 -45.18
C TYR A 435 -0.82 -42.65 -45.56
N VAL A 436 0.46 -42.35 -45.32
CA VAL A 436 1.02 -41.01 -45.62
C VAL A 436 1.47 -40.90 -47.08
N THR A 437 0.82 -40.01 -47.84
CA THR A 437 0.99 -39.84 -49.29
C THR A 437 1.99 -38.76 -49.69
N ASP A 438 2.12 -37.67 -48.91
CA ASP A 438 3.07 -36.57 -49.15
C ASP A 438 3.51 -35.89 -47.85
N ILE A 439 4.72 -35.28 -47.84
CA ILE A 439 5.26 -34.55 -46.69
C ILE A 439 6.22 -33.42 -47.13
N SER A 440 5.93 -32.19 -46.69
CA SER A 440 6.79 -31.00 -46.88
C SER A 440 7.44 -30.59 -45.54
N GLU A 441 7.94 -29.35 -45.42
CA GLU A 441 8.30 -28.80 -44.10
C GLU A 441 7.07 -28.34 -43.32
N ASP A 442 6.09 -27.76 -44.01
CA ASP A 442 4.92 -27.08 -43.46
C ASP A 442 3.65 -27.95 -43.40
N LYS A 443 3.60 -29.07 -44.14
CA LYS A 443 2.39 -29.90 -44.34
C LYS A 443 2.69 -31.38 -44.45
N ILE A 444 1.66 -32.18 -44.23
CA ILE A 444 1.62 -33.62 -44.53
C ILE A 444 0.25 -33.95 -45.14
N THR A 445 0.22 -34.87 -46.09
CA THR A 445 -1.03 -35.41 -46.65
C THR A 445 -1.08 -36.91 -46.40
N PHE A 446 -2.25 -37.42 -46.03
CA PHE A 446 -2.49 -38.83 -45.79
C PHE A 446 -3.85 -39.23 -46.36
N ASP A 447 -3.94 -40.48 -46.80
CA ASP A 447 -5.21 -41.12 -47.13
C ASP A 447 -5.72 -41.88 -45.91
N ILE A 448 -7.03 -41.87 -45.68
CA ILE A 448 -7.71 -42.64 -44.65
C ILE A 448 -8.85 -43.46 -45.26
N SER A 449 -8.95 -44.71 -44.86
CA SER A 449 -9.88 -45.67 -45.46
C SER A 449 -10.58 -46.57 -44.43
N GLY A 450 -11.67 -47.21 -44.85
CA GLY A 450 -12.50 -48.09 -44.04
C GLY A 450 -13.42 -47.40 -43.00
N ILE A 451 -13.51 -46.07 -43.04
CA ILE A 451 -14.48 -45.31 -42.25
C ILE A 451 -15.90 -45.67 -42.70
N VAL A 452 -16.77 -45.95 -41.73
CA VAL A 452 -18.21 -46.11 -41.93
C VAL A 452 -18.78 -44.73 -42.25
N GLU A 453 -19.00 -44.46 -43.54
CA GLU A 453 -19.43 -43.13 -43.99
C GLU A 453 -20.80 -42.78 -43.43
N THR A 454 -20.82 -41.74 -42.59
CA THR A 454 -22.04 -41.12 -42.10
C THR A 454 -22.34 -39.88 -42.95
N GLU A 455 -23.61 -39.50 -43.05
CA GLU A 455 -23.92 -38.12 -43.42
C GLU A 455 -23.30 -37.21 -42.36
N ASP A 456 -22.61 -36.16 -42.79
CA ASP A 456 -21.81 -35.31 -41.89
C ASP A 456 -22.74 -34.37 -41.11
N LYS A 457 -23.37 -34.95 -40.10
CA LYS A 457 -24.36 -34.39 -39.19
C LYS A 457 -23.68 -33.50 -38.14
N ASN A 458 -22.84 -32.57 -38.58
CA ASN A 458 -22.31 -31.54 -37.69
C ASN A 458 -23.46 -30.78 -37.01
N PRO A 459 -23.30 -30.35 -35.74
CA PRO A 459 -24.29 -29.53 -35.06
C PRO A 459 -24.40 -28.18 -35.77
N VAL A 460 -25.54 -27.92 -36.42
CA VAL A 460 -25.85 -26.63 -37.06
C VAL A 460 -26.73 -25.85 -36.13
N ILE A 461 -26.12 -24.94 -35.37
CA ILE A 461 -26.86 -23.97 -34.55
C ILE A 461 -27.56 -23.00 -35.48
N ASN A 462 -28.89 -22.97 -35.41
CA ASN A 462 -29.74 -22.08 -36.20
C ASN A 462 -30.17 -20.83 -35.41
N ASP A 463 -30.35 -20.97 -34.10
CA ASP A 463 -30.86 -19.91 -33.22
C ASP A 463 -30.56 -20.21 -31.74
N ILE A 464 -30.67 -19.21 -30.85
CA ILE A 464 -30.67 -19.37 -29.39
C ILE A 464 -31.80 -18.53 -28.80
N ASN A 465 -32.50 -19.04 -27.78
CA ASN A 465 -33.58 -18.32 -27.11
C ASN A 465 -33.39 -18.35 -25.59
N ILE A 466 -33.54 -17.22 -24.90
CA ILE A 466 -33.59 -17.18 -23.44
C ILE A 466 -34.97 -17.67 -23.01
N THR A 467 -35.05 -18.91 -22.50
CA THR A 467 -36.29 -19.60 -22.16
C THR A 467 -36.76 -19.33 -20.73
N LYS A 468 -35.84 -18.90 -19.86
CA LYS A 468 -36.13 -18.52 -18.47
C LYS A 468 -35.44 -17.20 -18.16
N TYR A 469 -36.24 -16.23 -17.72
CA TYR A 469 -35.84 -14.86 -17.44
C TYR A 469 -36.66 -14.29 -16.28
N LYS A 470 -36.32 -13.08 -15.85
CA LYS A 470 -37.06 -12.31 -14.85
C LYS A 470 -37.18 -10.86 -15.30
N GLU A 471 -38.41 -10.35 -15.35
CA GLU A 471 -38.73 -9.00 -15.85
C GLU A 471 -38.15 -7.88 -14.96
N THR A 472 -38.25 -8.06 -13.65
CA THR A 472 -37.84 -7.05 -12.65
C THR A 472 -36.99 -7.66 -11.55
N MET A 473 -35.85 -7.05 -11.20
CA MET A 473 -34.97 -7.46 -10.09
C MET A 473 -34.63 -6.29 -9.15
N THR A 474 -34.08 -6.59 -7.97
CA THR A 474 -33.59 -5.60 -7.00
C THR A 474 -32.10 -5.81 -6.67
N ARG A 475 -31.47 -4.84 -6.01
CA ARG A 475 -30.14 -5.00 -5.37
C ARG A 475 -30.08 -6.25 -4.50
N ASN A 476 -28.92 -6.89 -4.45
CA ASN A 476 -28.67 -8.15 -3.73
C ASN A 476 -29.55 -9.34 -4.15
N GLU A 477 -30.21 -9.27 -5.32
CA GLU A 477 -30.97 -10.39 -5.86
C GLU A 477 -30.18 -11.14 -6.93
N SER A 478 -30.21 -12.47 -6.89
CA SER A 478 -29.68 -13.35 -7.92
C SER A 478 -30.80 -14.15 -8.60
N PHE A 479 -30.70 -14.36 -9.91
CA PHE A 479 -31.64 -15.17 -10.70
C PHE A 479 -30.91 -15.99 -11.76
N LYS A 480 -31.20 -17.29 -11.85
CA LYS A 480 -30.68 -18.16 -12.92
C LYS A 480 -31.53 -18.04 -14.18
N PHE A 481 -30.96 -17.37 -15.17
CA PHE A 481 -31.40 -17.42 -16.56
C PHE A 481 -31.08 -18.79 -17.15
N GLU A 482 -31.94 -19.26 -18.06
CA GLU A 482 -31.70 -20.46 -18.87
C GLU A 482 -31.98 -20.11 -20.32
N ALA A 483 -31.17 -20.66 -21.23
CA ALA A 483 -31.31 -20.48 -22.66
C ALA A 483 -31.30 -21.85 -23.36
N GLN A 484 -32.01 -21.92 -24.48
CA GLN A 484 -32.10 -23.09 -25.33
C GLN A 484 -31.49 -22.77 -26.69
N ILE A 485 -30.43 -23.51 -27.04
CA ILE A 485 -29.87 -23.53 -28.39
C ILE A 485 -30.79 -24.40 -29.27
N ASN A 486 -31.11 -23.90 -30.46
CA ASN A 486 -31.96 -24.58 -31.43
C ASN A 486 -31.16 -24.80 -32.72
N GLY A 487 -31.23 -26.00 -33.28
CA GLY A 487 -30.37 -26.40 -34.39
C GLY A 487 -30.65 -27.80 -34.91
N GLU A 488 -29.91 -28.20 -35.93
CA GLU A 488 -29.88 -29.57 -36.42
C GLU A 488 -28.70 -30.33 -35.81
N ASN A 489 -28.90 -31.61 -35.49
CA ASN A 489 -27.86 -32.54 -35.04
C ASN A 489 -27.11 -32.12 -33.75
N LEU A 490 -27.71 -31.27 -32.92
CA LEU A 490 -27.14 -30.87 -31.63
C LEU A 490 -26.90 -32.11 -30.74
N ASP A 491 -25.72 -32.19 -30.12
CA ASP A 491 -25.31 -33.34 -29.30
C ASP A 491 -25.27 -33.06 -27.78
N GLY A 492 -25.48 -31.80 -27.39
CA GLY A 492 -25.45 -31.34 -26.00
C GLY A 492 -24.06 -30.90 -25.53
N SER A 493 -23.07 -30.82 -26.42
CA SER A 493 -21.77 -30.19 -26.14
C SER A 493 -21.77 -28.67 -26.40
N GLU A 494 -22.84 -28.12 -26.96
CA GLU A 494 -22.96 -26.70 -27.28
C GLU A 494 -23.00 -25.83 -26.02
N VAL A 495 -22.14 -24.81 -25.97
CA VAL A 495 -21.98 -23.92 -24.80
C VAL A 495 -22.73 -22.61 -25.04
N VAL A 496 -23.38 -22.09 -23.99
CA VAL A 496 -23.92 -20.72 -23.97
C VAL A 496 -22.92 -19.80 -23.29
N GLU A 497 -22.36 -18.84 -24.03
CA GLU A 497 -21.59 -17.73 -23.48
C GLU A 497 -22.57 -16.68 -22.92
N TRP A 498 -22.52 -16.43 -21.61
CA TRP A 498 -23.33 -15.41 -20.94
C TRP A 498 -22.55 -14.10 -20.78
N SER A 499 -23.21 -12.97 -20.99
CA SER A 499 -22.67 -11.64 -20.69
C SER A 499 -23.78 -10.65 -20.35
N ILE A 500 -23.40 -9.51 -19.76
CA ILE A 500 -24.30 -8.38 -19.51
C ILE A 500 -23.76 -7.09 -20.13
N LYS A 501 -24.65 -6.12 -20.33
CA LYS A 501 -24.34 -4.72 -20.62
C LYS A 501 -25.27 -3.80 -19.83
N ASN A 502 -24.89 -2.53 -19.74
CA ASN A 502 -25.63 -1.45 -19.06
C ASN A 502 -25.66 -1.55 -17.52
N ASN A 503 -24.85 -2.39 -16.87
CA ASN A 503 -24.58 -2.27 -15.44
C ASN A 503 -23.78 -0.99 -15.12
N THR A 504 -23.97 -0.45 -13.92
CA THR A 504 -23.10 0.59 -13.34
C THR A 504 -22.20 0.06 -12.21
N SER A 505 -22.45 -1.16 -11.74
CA SER A 505 -21.61 -1.85 -10.75
C SER A 505 -20.90 -3.07 -11.36
N ASP A 506 -19.64 -3.27 -10.99
CA ASP A 506 -18.87 -4.49 -11.29
C ASP A 506 -19.29 -5.69 -10.40
N LYS A 507 -20.01 -5.43 -9.29
CA LYS A 507 -20.69 -6.47 -8.50
C LYS A 507 -21.98 -6.97 -9.14
N THR A 508 -22.49 -6.27 -10.16
CA THR A 508 -23.52 -6.81 -11.05
C THR A 508 -22.82 -7.63 -12.12
N PHE A 509 -23.02 -8.95 -12.11
CA PHE A 509 -22.39 -9.86 -13.08
C PHE A 509 -23.31 -11.04 -13.40
N ILE A 510 -23.06 -11.69 -14.54
CA ILE A 510 -23.62 -13.01 -14.87
C ILE A 510 -22.49 -14.02 -14.98
N ASN A 511 -22.64 -15.18 -14.34
CA ASN A 511 -21.64 -16.26 -14.44
C ASN A 511 -21.95 -17.21 -15.61
N SER A 512 -21.04 -18.15 -15.87
CA SER A 512 -21.19 -19.19 -16.91
C SER A 512 -22.39 -20.12 -16.71
N ASP A 513 -22.90 -20.22 -15.48
CA ASP A 513 -24.13 -20.94 -15.13
C ASP A 513 -25.41 -20.15 -15.48
N GLY A 514 -25.31 -18.93 -16.03
CA GLY A 514 -26.46 -18.06 -16.32
C GLY A 514 -27.05 -17.39 -15.08
N ILE A 515 -26.36 -17.39 -13.94
CA ILE A 515 -26.82 -16.72 -12.71
C ILE A 515 -26.42 -15.25 -12.78
N LEU A 516 -27.40 -14.38 -13.07
CA LEU A 516 -27.27 -12.94 -12.91
C LEU A 516 -27.38 -12.62 -11.42
N THR A 517 -26.42 -11.86 -10.89
CA THR A 517 -26.50 -11.23 -9.57
C THR A 517 -26.47 -9.72 -9.75
N ILE A 518 -27.34 -9.00 -9.02
CA ILE A 518 -27.38 -7.53 -8.99
C ILE A 518 -26.61 -7.04 -7.77
N GLY A 519 -25.61 -6.17 -7.98
CA GLY A 519 -24.81 -5.58 -6.91
C GLY A 519 -25.65 -4.83 -5.87
N ASP A 520 -25.09 -4.59 -4.69
CA ASP A 520 -25.70 -3.77 -3.64
C ASP A 520 -25.70 -2.26 -3.98
N ASP A 521 -24.73 -1.85 -4.79
CA ASP A 521 -24.49 -0.48 -5.28
C ASP A 521 -24.94 -0.24 -6.73
N GLU A 522 -25.60 -1.21 -7.38
CA GLU A 522 -26.12 -1.05 -8.73
C GLU A 522 -27.16 0.07 -8.81
N ASN A 523 -27.02 0.95 -9.79
CA ASN A 523 -27.83 2.16 -9.98
C ASN A 523 -28.48 2.27 -11.37
N SER A 524 -28.21 1.33 -12.29
CA SER A 524 -28.87 1.30 -13.60
C SER A 524 -30.37 1.01 -13.49
N SER A 525 -31.15 1.62 -14.38
CA SER A 525 -32.58 1.32 -14.51
C SER A 525 -32.86 -0.04 -15.16
N SER A 526 -31.89 -0.60 -15.89
CA SER A 526 -32.02 -1.90 -16.55
C SER A 526 -30.67 -2.52 -16.91
N ILE A 527 -30.63 -3.86 -16.93
CA ILE A 527 -29.47 -4.67 -17.35
C ILE A 527 -29.84 -5.43 -18.62
N LEU A 528 -28.99 -5.39 -19.64
CA LEU A 528 -29.15 -6.17 -20.86
C LEU A 528 -28.37 -7.49 -20.72
N VAL A 529 -29.07 -8.58 -20.42
CA VAL A 529 -28.51 -9.94 -20.42
C VAL A 529 -28.38 -10.42 -21.86
N SER A 530 -27.27 -11.06 -22.20
CA SER A 530 -27.00 -11.65 -23.51
C SER A 530 -26.59 -13.12 -23.35
N ALA A 531 -27.22 -13.99 -24.15
CA ALA A 531 -26.91 -15.42 -24.28
C ALA A 531 -26.43 -15.68 -25.70
N LYS A 532 -25.17 -16.09 -25.86
CA LYS A 532 -24.48 -16.23 -27.14
C LYS A 532 -24.16 -17.71 -27.40
N ALA A 533 -24.40 -18.17 -28.63
CA ALA A 533 -24.05 -19.51 -29.10
C ALA A 533 -22.94 -19.49 -30.16
N THR A 534 -22.92 -18.47 -31.01
CA THR A 534 -21.83 -18.15 -31.96
C THR A 534 -21.72 -16.63 -32.08
N GLU A 535 -20.71 -16.12 -32.81
CA GLU A 535 -20.52 -14.66 -32.96
C GLU A 535 -21.75 -13.94 -33.57
N ASP A 536 -22.46 -14.61 -34.49
CA ASP A 536 -23.67 -14.09 -35.15
C ASP A 536 -24.99 -14.49 -34.46
N ILE A 537 -24.97 -15.45 -33.52
CA ILE A 537 -26.17 -16.04 -32.91
C ILE A 537 -26.22 -15.69 -31.41
N VAL A 538 -26.95 -14.60 -31.10
CA VAL A 538 -27.09 -14.03 -29.76
C VAL A 538 -28.55 -13.68 -29.45
N ALA A 539 -29.08 -14.25 -28.37
CA ALA A 539 -30.32 -13.78 -27.75
C ALA A 539 -30.02 -12.72 -26.69
N THR A 540 -30.95 -11.78 -26.50
CA THR A 540 -30.83 -10.78 -25.43
C THR A 540 -32.14 -10.61 -24.68
N TYR A 541 -32.05 -10.20 -23.41
CA TYR A 541 -33.20 -9.91 -22.56
C TYR A 541 -32.89 -8.73 -21.64
N THR A 542 -33.81 -7.76 -21.57
CA THR A 542 -33.66 -6.57 -20.71
C THR A 542 -34.38 -6.77 -19.38
N VAL A 543 -33.62 -6.89 -18.30
CA VAL A 543 -34.12 -6.88 -16.92
C VAL A 543 -34.30 -5.43 -16.48
N THR A 544 -35.46 -5.07 -15.95
CA THR A 544 -35.67 -3.76 -15.31
C THR A 544 -35.26 -3.84 -13.83
N LEU A 545 -34.53 -2.85 -13.31
CA LEU A 545 -34.17 -2.83 -11.89
C LEU A 545 -35.11 -1.91 -11.10
N ASN A 546 -35.82 -2.49 -10.14
CA ASN A 546 -36.71 -1.76 -9.24
C ASN A 546 -35.92 -1.24 -8.04
N ILE A 547 -35.02 -0.30 -8.29
CA ILE A 547 -34.16 0.30 -7.26
C ILE A 547 -34.98 1.33 -6.49
N ILE A 548 -35.19 1.06 -5.21
CA ILE A 548 -35.74 2.03 -4.25
C ILE A 548 -34.54 2.74 -3.59
N HIS A 549 -34.55 4.06 -3.63
CA HIS A 549 -33.54 4.93 -3.03
C HIS A 549 -34.07 5.60 -1.76
N SER A 550 -33.19 5.81 -0.78
CA SER A 550 -33.55 6.33 0.53
C SER A 550 -33.01 7.76 0.71
N LEU A 551 -33.91 8.74 0.80
CA LEU A 551 -33.51 10.14 0.93
C LEU A 551 -33.38 10.60 2.39
N THR A 552 -32.15 10.89 2.81
CA THR A 552 -31.84 11.55 4.08
C THR A 552 -32.08 13.07 3.94
N HIS A 553 -32.96 13.64 4.77
CA HIS A 553 -33.33 15.07 4.74
C HIS A 553 -32.38 15.93 5.59
N TYR A 554 -32.05 17.13 5.09
CA TYR A 554 -31.20 18.12 5.74
C TYR A 554 -31.86 19.50 5.76
N ASP A 555 -32.22 19.96 6.96
CA ASP A 555 -32.81 21.28 7.20
C ASP A 555 -31.93 22.45 6.70
N ARG A 556 -32.58 23.51 6.21
CA ARG A 556 -31.92 24.76 5.83
C ARG A 556 -31.23 25.43 7.03
N LYS A 557 -29.97 25.81 6.86
CA LYS A 557 -29.15 26.48 7.89
C LYS A 557 -28.69 27.85 7.41
N GLU A 558 -28.99 28.90 8.17
CA GLU A 558 -28.55 30.26 7.81
C GLU A 558 -27.02 30.45 8.01
N PRO A 559 -26.33 31.11 7.08
CA PRO A 559 -24.90 31.42 7.20
C PRO A 559 -24.59 32.52 8.21
N THR A 560 -23.44 32.39 8.88
CA THR A 560 -22.96 33.33 9.90
C THR A 560 -21.61 33.93 9.51
N CYS A 561 -21.11 34.90 10.28
CA CYS A 561 -19.76 35.46 10.10
C CYS A 561 -18.61 34.54 10.60
N LYS A 562 -18.86 33.24 10.76
CA LYS A 562 -17.90 32.23 11.24
C LYS A 562 -18.06 30.92 10.46
N ASP A 563 -19.28 30.44 10.38
CA ASP A 563 -19.65 29.14 9.83
C ASP A 563 -20.58 29.34 8.62
N GLU A 564 -20.36 28.59 7.54
CA GLU A 564 -21.24 28.53 6.37
C GLU A 564 -22.63 27.98 6.72
N GLY A 565 -23.60 28.35 5.89
CA GLY A 565 -24.95 27.81 5.88
C GLY A 565 -25.17 26.84 4.72
N ASN A 566 -26.39 26.32 4.62
CA ASN A 566 -26.84 25.47 3.52
C ASN A 566 -28.31 25.75 3.19
N LEU A 567 -28.72 25.55 1.94
CA LEU A 567 -30.13 25.41 1.55
C LEU A 567 -30.75 24.16 2.21
N GLU A 568 -32.08 24.02 2.12
CA GLU A 568 -32.74 22.75 2.42
C GLU A 568 -32.43 21.75 1.31
N TYR A 569 -32.13 20.50 1.65
CA TYR A 569 -31.87 19.45 0.66
C TYR A 569 -32.17 18.04 1.17
N TRP A 570 -32.20 17.11 0.23
CA TRP A 570 -32.21 15.67 0.46
C TRP A 570 -30.95 15.07 -0.15
N TYR A 571 -30.36 14.09 0.52
CA TYR A 571 -29.20 13.34 0.06
C TYR A 571 -29.58 11.88 -0.16
N CYS A 572 -29.15 11.32 -1.28
CA CYS A 572 -29.30 9.92 -1.60
C CYS A 572 -27.96 9.22 -1.32
N ASP A 573 -27.90 8.52 -0.19
CA ASP A 573 -26.71 7.75 0.22
C ASP A 573 -26.32 6.70 -0.83
N GLU A 574 -27.29 6.12 -1.56
CA GLU A 574 -27.02 5.07 -2.55
C GLU A 574 -26.73 5.59 -3.98
N CYS A 575 -26.89 6.89 -4.24
CA CYS A 575 -26.49 7.55 -5.50
C CYS A 575 -25.34 8.56 -5.33
N ASN A 576 -24.97 8.92 -4.10
CA ASN A 576 -24.07 10.04 -3.78
C ASN A 576 -24.52 11.38 -4.42
N LYS A 577 -25.83 11.64 -4.45
CA LYS A 577 -26.46 12.79 -5.11
C LYS A 577 -27.34 13.60 -4.16
N TYR A 578 -27.51 14.89 -4.48
CA TYR A 578 -28.28 15.84 -3.68
C TYR A 578 -29.48 16.35 -4.48
N PHE A 579 -30.58 16.64 -3.78
CA PHE A 579 -31.88 16.98 -4.37
C PHE A 579 -32.56 18.10 -3.61
N LEU A 580 -33.37 18.91 -4.32
CA LEU A 580 -34.18 19.98 -3.74
C LEU A 580 -35.61 19.56 -3.38
N ASP A 581 -35.95 18.27 -3.51
CA ASP A 581 -37.26 17.73 -3.16
C ASP A 581 -37.19 16.27 -2.67
N SER A 582 -38.15 15.89 -1.82
CA SER A 582 -38.29 14.54 -1.26
C SER A 582 -38.85 13.50 -2.23
N ASN A 583 -39.16 13.85 -3.48
CA ASN A 583 -39.63 12.92 -4.51
C ASN A 583 -38.52 12.48 -5.46
N HIS A 584 -37.26 12.86 -5.18
CA HIS A 584 -36.07 12.46 -5.94
C HIS A 584 -36.06 13.02 -7.38
N THR A 585 -36.68 14.19 -7.63
CA THR A 585 -36.89 14.72 -9.00
C THR A 585 -35.97 15.87 -9.42
N THR A 586 -35.43 16.65 -8.48
CA THR A 586 -34.68 17.89 -8.76
C THR A 586 -33.23 17.78 -8.25
N GLU A 587 -32.36 17.16 -9.04
CA GLU A 587 -30.92 17.00 -8.73
C GLU A 587 -30.17 18.36 -8.71
N VAL A 588 -29.21 18.50 -7.79
CA VAL A 588 -28.39 19.70 -7.58
C VAL A 588 -26.97 19.33 -7.13
N ASN A 589 -25.96 20.14 -7.44
CA ASN A 589 -24.60 19.91 -6.95
C ASN A 589 -24.44 20.38 -5.50
N TYR A 590 -23.62 19.70 -4.71
CA TYR A 590 -23.34 20.10 -3.33
C TYR A 590 -22.88 21.56 -3.19
N ASN A 591 -22.03 22.05 -4.11
CA ASN A 591 -21.52 23.42 -4.07
C ASN A 591 -22.63 24.47 -4.27
N ASP A 592 -23.71 24.15 -4.98
CA ASP A 592 -24.85 25.05 -5.21
C ASP A 592 -25.79 25.11 -3.98
N LEU A 593 -25.62 24.20 -3.02
CA LEU A 593 -26.34 24.21 -1.73
C LEU A 593 -25.68 25.08 -0.66
N ILE A 594 -24.38 25.38 -0.80
CA ILE A 594 -23.60 26.11 0.21
C ILE A 594 -24.01 27.57 0.23
N LEU A 595 -24.25 28.11 1.43
CA LEU A 595 -24.48 29.54 1.64
C LEU A 595 -23.24 30.18 2.27
N ASP A 596 -22.62 31.09 1.52
CA ASP A 596 -21.42 31.83 1.90
C ASP A 596 -21.56 32.57 3.24
N LYS A 597 -20.45 32.66 3.97
CA LYS A 597 -20.37 33.34 5.29
C LYS A 597 -20.82 34.79 5.19
N THR A 598 -21.76 35.19 6.04
CA THR A 598 -22.25 36.57 6.07
C THR A 598 -21.21 37.50 6.69
N ASN A 599 -20.91 38.64 6.05
CA ASN A 599 -20.05 39.67 6.65
C ASN A 599 -20.78 40.50 7.75
N ASN A 600 -21.85 39.94 8.33
CA ASN A 600 -22.67 40.59 9.35
C ASN A 600 -22.22 40.13 10.74
N HIS A 601 -21.62 41.05 11.51
CA HIS A 601 -21.14 40.78 12.85
C HIS A 601 -22.16 41.24 13.89
N ILE A 602 -22.66 40.33 14.74
CA ILE A 602 -23.58 40.67 15.82
C ILE A 602 -22.77 41.28 16.98
N GLU A 603 -22.89 42.58 17.17
CA GLU A 603 -22.15 43.33 18.20
C GLU A 603 -22.61 42.99 19.62
N ILE A 604 -21.64 42.74 20.51
CA ILE A 604 -21.80 42.76 21.96
C ILE A 604 -20.86 43.79 22.57
N VAL A 605 -21.37 44.56 23.53
CA VAL A 605 -20.67 45.69 24.15
C VAL A 605 -20.28 45.34 25.59
N THR A 606 -18.99 45.36 25.87
CA THR A 606 -18.45 45.35 27.24
C THR A 606 -18.33 46.80 27.72
N PRO A 607 -19.10 47.24 28.74
CA PRO A 607 -19.10 48.64 29.18
C PRO A 607 -17.73 49.10 29.69
N GLY A 608 -17.39 50.35 29.40
CA GLY A 608 -16.20 51.01 29.95
C GLY A 608 -16.29 51.23 31.46
N LEU A 609 -15.13 51.50 32.08
CA LEU A 609 -14.99 51.80 33.50
C LEU A 609 -14.31 53.16 33.69
N ASP A 610 -14.92 54.04 34.47
CA ASP A 610 -14.44 55.41 34.63
C ASP A 610 -13.15 55.50 35.48
N SER A 611 -12.21 56.38 35.13
CA SER A 611 -10.92 56.48 35.84
C SER A 611 -11.04 57.22 37.17
N THR A 612 -10.09 57.00 38.08
CA THR A 612 -10.07 57.59 39.42
C THR A 612 -8.68 58.19 39.71
N CYS A 613 -8.47 58.81 40.88
CA CYS A 613 -7.16 59.29 41.29
C CYS A 613 -6.24 58.20 41.90
N THR A 614 -6.57 56.92 41.75
CA THR A 614 -5.77 55.77 42.23
C THR A 614 -5.67 54.65 41.20
N LYS A 615 -6.76 54.36 40.47
CA LYS A 615 -6.85 53.40 39.36
C LYS A 615 -7.14 54.10 38.03
N GLU A 616 -6.57 53.57 36.94
CA GLU A 616 -6.99 53.90 35.58
C GLU A 616 -8.41 53.38 35.30
N GLY A 617 -9.00 53.90 34.23
CA GLY A 617 -10.25 53.43 33.64
C GLY A 617 -10.02 52.91 32.22
N TYR A 618 -11.10 52.52 31.56
CA TYR A 618 -11.12 51.96 30.20
C TYR A 618 -12.38 52.43 29.46
N THR A 619 -12.28 52.66 28.15
CA THR A 619 -13.46 52.84 27.30
C THR A 619 -14.14 51.50 27.03
N GLU A 620 -15.34 51.51 26.45
CA GLU A 620 -16.08 50.30 26.09
C GLU A 620 -15.39 49.51 24.97
N GLN A 621 -15.46 48.18 25.03
CA GLN A 621 -15.04 47.27 23.97
C GLN A 621 -16.28 46.73 23.25
N ILE A 622 -16.22 46.62 21.92
CA ILE A 622 -17.26 45.98 21.11
C ILE A 622 -16.62 44.85 20.32
N GLU A 623 -17.24 43.67 20.36
CA GLU A 623 -16.79 42.47 19.65
C GLU A 623 -17.97 41.69 19.07
N CYS A 624 -17.70 40.78 18.13
CA CYS A 624 -18.73 39.94 17.53
C CYS A 624 -19.01 38.71 18.41
N SER A 625 -20.27 38.54 18.84
CA SER A 625 -20.69 37.40 19.69
C SER A 625 -20.53 36.02 19.03
N ILE A 626 -20.48 35.95 17.70
CA ILE A 626 -20.36 34.69 16.94
C ILE A 626 -18.89 34.29 16.73
N CYS A 627 -18.00 35.26 16.44
CA CYS A 627 -16.62 34.98 16.00
C CYS A 627 -15.51 35.60 16.86
N GLY A 628 -15.85 36.33 17.94
CA GLY A 628 -14.85 36.95 18.83
C GLY A 628 -14.03 38.09 18.20
N LYS A 629 -14.32 38.48 16.96
CA LYS A 629 -13.66 39.59 16.27
C LYS A 629 -13.95 40.90 17.01
N ILE A 630 -12.92 41.55 17.55
CA ILE A 630 -13.03 42.90 18.11
C ILE A 630 -13.38 43.88 16.97
N ILE A 631 -14.45 44.63 17.18
CA ILE A 631 -14.99 45.65 16.25
C ILE A 631 -14.54 47.04 16.72
N LYS A 632 -14.45 47.25 18.04
CA LYS A 632 -13.94 48.45 18.71
C LYS A 632 -13.11 48.04 19.92
N GLU A 633 -11.81 48.35 19.90
CA GLU A 633 -10.87 48.03 20.99
C GLU A 633 -11.02 49.01 22.16
N SER A 634 -10.95 48.49 23.40
CA SER A 634 -10.97 49.31 24.62
C SER A 634 -9.65 50.08 24.80
N THR A 635 -9.73 51.37 25.11
CA THR A 635 -8.57 52.26 25.34
C THR A 635 -8.48 52.73 26.79
N VAL A 636 -7.25 52.88 27.29
CA VAL A 636 -6.97 53.25 28.70
C VAL A 636 -7.29 54.72 28.97
N ILE A 637 -8.06 54.97 30.02
CA ILE A 637 -8.35 56.30 30.55
C ILE A 637 -7.40 56.56 31.73
N PHE A 638 -6.45 57.48 31.56
CA PHE A 638 -5.47 57.83 32.60
C PHE A 638 -6.11 58.33 33.91
N LYS A 639 -5.36 58.18 35.01
CA LYS A 639 -5.80 58.54 36.37
C LYS A 639 -6.10 60.04 36.48
N LYS A 640 -7.22 60.36 37.13
CA LYS A 640 -7.61 61.75 37.45
C LYS A 640 -6.64 62.33 38.49
N SER A 641 -6.30 63.61 38.39
CA SER A 641 -5.43 64.29 39.37
C SER A 641 -6.01 64.24 40.80
N HIS A 642 -5.16 64.27 41.82
CA HIS A 642 -5.63 64.36 43.21
C HIS A 642 -6.30 65.72 43.47
N THR A 643 -7.60 65.72 43.82
CA THR A 643 -8.31 66.91 44.30
C THR A 643 -7.77 67.30 45.68
N ILE A 644 -7.04 68.41 45.76
CA ILE A 644 -6.35 68.86 46.99
C ILE A 644 -7.32 69.57 47.93
N ILE A 645 -7.27 69.22 49.22
CA ILE A 645 -7.86 69.98 50.33
C ILE A 645 -6.81 70.18 51.43
N THR A 646 -6.95 71.25 52.20
CA THR A 646 -6.10 71.53 53.36
C THR A 646 -6.41 70.62 54.54
N ILE A 647 -5.43 70.49 55.44
CA ILE A 647 -5.60 70.00 56.80
C ILE A 647 -5.14 71.16 57.69
N ASP A 648 -6.02 71.67 58.54
CA ASP A 648 -5.74 72.90 59.27
C ASP A 648 -4.61 72.72 60.28
N GLY A 649 -3.79 73.76 60.41
CA GLY A 649 -2.72 73.82 61.39
C GLY A 649 -3.26 74.09 62.80
N LYS A 650 -2.45 73.78 63.81
CA LYS A 650 -2.67 74.14 65.21
C LYS A 650 -1.56 75.09 65.63
N GLU A 651 -1.86 76.21 66.26
CA GLU A 651 -0.81 77.04 66.84
C GLU A 651 -0.16 76.38 68.06
N ALA A 652 1.14 76.58 68.20
CA ALA A 652 1.88 76.18 69.39
C ALA A 652 1.49 77.07 70.59
N THR A 653 1.26 76.48 71.75
CA THR A 653 0.99 77.19 73.02
C THR A 653 2.26 77.23 73.86
N CYS A 654 2.21 77.68 75.12
CA CYS A 654 3.35 77.54 76.05
C CYS A 654 3.47 76.14 76.68
N GLU A 655 2.52 75.23 76.43
CA GLU A 655 2.52 73.88 77.01
C GLU A 655 2.51 72.77 75.95
N GLU A 656 1.84 73.00 74.81
CA GLU A 656 1.69 72.06 73.69
C GLU A 656 2.35 72.56 72.40
N ASP A 657 2.92 71.62 71.63
CA ASP A 657 3.39 71.89 70.27
C ASP A 657 2.21 72.13 69.32
N GLY A 658 2.47 72.93 68.29
CA GLY A 658 1.57 73.17 67.16
C GLY A 658 1.85 72.25 65.97
N LEU A 659 1.08 72.44 64.90
CA LEU A 659 1.20 71.76 63.61
C LEU A 659 1.06 72.79 62.48
N THR A 660 1.90 72.69 61.45
CA THR A 660 1.70 73.46 60.20
C THR A 660 0.42 73.03 59.49
N ILE A 661 -0.11 73.88 58.61
CA ILE A 661 -1.14 73.45 57.65
C ILE A 661 -0.56 72.33 56.77
N GLY A 662 -1.37 71.30 56.52
CA GLY A 662 -1.06 70.20 55.61
C GLY A 662 -2.00 70.16 54.41
N GLN A 663 -1.84 69.18 53.53
CA GLN A 663 -2.71 68.94 52.39
C GLN A 663 -2.90 67.45 52.12
N LYS A 664 -4.13 67.04 51.77
CA LYS A 664 -4.46 65.67 51.34
C LYS A 664 -5.41 65.68 50.15
N CYS A 665 -5.51 64.55 49.46
CA CYS A 665 -6.56 64.35 48.47
C CYS A 665 -7.92 64.13 49.15
N SER A 666 -8.96 64.89 48.80
CA SER A 666 -10.31 64.68 49.32
C SER A 666 -10.94 63.35 48.89
N VAL A 667 -10.59 62.87 47.69
CA VAL A 667 -11.18 61.66 47.07
C VAL A 667 -10.57 60.36 47.62
N CYS A 668 -9.27 60.33 47.93
CA CYS A 668 -8.58 59.11 48.39
C CYS A 668 -7.78 59.25 49.71
N ASN A 669 -7.91 60.38 50.41
CA ASN A 669 -7.22 60.72 51.68
C ASN A 669 -5.68 60.66 51.68
N LYS A 670 -5.02 60.32 50.57
CA LYS A 670 -3.56 60.37 50.42
C LYS A 670 -3.03 61.77 50.76
N ILE A 671 -2.11 61.84 51.73
CA ILE A 671 -1.42 63.09 52.08
C ILE A 671 -0.50 63.50 50.92
N ILE A 672 -0.53 64.79 50.59
CA ILE A 672 0.22 65.43 49.51
C ILE A 672 1.27 66.40 50.10
N VAL A 673 0.92 67.10 51.18
CA VAL A 673 1.87 67.86 52.02
C VAL A 673 1.63 67.46 53.48
N PRO A 674 2.62 66.86 54.18
CA PRO A 674 2.46 66.49 55.59
C PRO A 674 2.45 67.73 56.49
N GLN A 675 1.82 67.60 57.66
CA GLN A 675 1.95 68.59 58.73
C GLN A 675 3.30 68.40 59.44
N VAL A 676 3.94 69.50 59.81
CA VAL A 676 5.21 69.52 60.56
C VAL A 676 4.96 70.09 61.95
N ILE A 677 5.64 69.56 62.97
CA ILE A 677 5.50 70.00 64.36
C ILE A 677 6.12 71.40 64.52
N ILE A 678 5.38 72.31 65.17
CA ILE A 678 5.83 73.65 65.56
C ILE A 678 6.12 73.59 67.06
N PRO A 679 7.39 73.68 67.53
CA PRO A 679 7.71 73.56 68.95
C PRO A 679 6.98 74.60 69.81
N LYS A 680 6.59 74.17 71.02
CA LYS A 680 5.93 75.02 72.01
C LYS A 680 6.73 76.27 72.39
N LYS A 681 5.98 77.34 72.64
CA LYS A 681 6.47 78.65 73.09
C LYS A 681 7.01 78.52 74.53
N GLY A 682 7.94 79.39 74.93
CA GLY A 682 8.40 79.46 76.33
C GLY A 682 7.34 80.06 77.26
N HIS A 683 7.44 79.81 78.56
CA HIS A 683 6.65 80.52 79.57
C HIS A 683 7.10 81.99 79.65
N THR A 684 6.16 82.93 79.63
CA THR A 684 6.41 84.37 79.78
C THR A 684 6.21 84.76 81.24
N LEU A 685 7.30 85.14 81.92
CA LEU A 685 7.27 85.43 83.36
C LEU A 685 6.46 86.70 83.69
N SER A 686 5.73 86.68 84.80
CA SER A 686 5.13 87.84 85.44
C SER A 686 6.16 88.66 86.22
N GLU A 687 5.75 89.83 86.70
CA GLU A 687 6.41 90.44 87.87
C GLU A 687 6.10 89.61 89.14
N TRP A 688 6.79 89.90 90.24
CA TRP A 688 6.53 89.23 91.52
C TRP A 688 5.15 89.60 92.07
N ILE A 689 4.25 88.62 92.11
CA ILE A 689 2.97 88.70 92.81
C ILE A 689 3.24 88.42 94.28
N ILE A 690 2.90 89.36 95.17
CA ILE A 690 3.04 89.16 96.63
C ILE A 690 1.77 88.47 97.14
N ASP A 691 1.90 87.22 97.56
CA ASP A 691 0.83 86.39 98.13
C ASP A 691 0.55 86.76 99.59
N LYS A 692 1.58 87.22 100.30
CA LYS A 692 1.51 87.65 101.70
C LYS A 692 2.59 88.70 101.97
N GLU A 693 2.19 89.85 102.49
CA GLU A 693 3.12 90.87 102.97
C GLU A 693 3.90 90.39 104.21
N ALA A 694 5.17 90.78 104.32
CA ALA A 694 5.98 90.53 105.51
C ALA A 694 5.61 91.50 106.64
N THR A 695 5.75 91.05 107.88
CA THR A 695 5.47 91.83 109.09
C THR A 695 6.63 91.70 110.09
N ILE A 696 6.54 92.35 111.25
CA ILE A 696 7.55 92.18 112.31
C ILE A 696 7.54 90.76 112.93
N ASP A 697 6.37 90.10 112.94
CA ASP A 697 6.18 88.80 113.58
C ASP A 697 6.24 87.63 112.59
N ASP A 698 6.02 87.87 111.30
CA ASP A 698 5.65 86.85 110.31
C ASP A 698 6.27 87.13 108.93
N GLU A 699 6.83 86.10 108.29
CA GLU A 699 7.40 86.18 106.92
C GLU A 699 6.30 86.35 105.87
N GLY A 700 6.63 87.05 104.79
CA GLY A 700 5.81 87.17 103.59
C GLY A 700 6.11 86.07 102.56
N HIS A 701 5.33 86.06 101.48
CA HIS A 701 5.48 85.14 100.35
C HIS A 701 5.20 85.87 99.03
N ARG A 702 5.88 85.44 97.97
CA ARG A 702 5.67 85.91 96.61
C ARG A 702 5.95 84.84 95.56
N HIS A 703 5.32 84.95 94.40
CA HIS A 703 5.61 84.09 93.24
C HIS A 703 5.70 84.85 91.92
N ILE A 704 6.30 84.19 90.93
CA ILE A 704 6.26 84.55 89.51
C ILE A 704 5.55 83.41 88.79
N GLU A 705 4.53 83.75 88.02
CA GLU A 705 3.78 82.83 87.17
C GLU A 705 4.02 83.10 85.67
N CYS A 706 3.53 82.20 84.82
CA CYS A 706 3.47 82.43 83.39
C CYS A 706 2.23 83.28 83.04
N THR A 707 2.41 84.51 82.57
CA THR A 707 1.32 85.46 82.22
C THR A 707 0.37 84.99 81.11
N ILE A 708 0.68 83.85 80.47
CA ILE A 708 -0.13 83.22 79.41
C ILE A 708 -0.93 82.00 79.94
N CYS A 709 -0.52 81.37 81.05
CA CYS A 709 -1.19 80.16 81.56
C CYS A 709 -1.29 80.04 83.10
N HIS A 710 -0.92 81.09 83.84
CA HIS A 710 -1.02 81.20 85.31
C HIS A 710 -0.38 80.05 86.10
N LYS A 711 0.66 79.45 85.50
CA LYS A 711 1.48 78.40 86.09
C LYS A 711 2.63 79.05 86.85
N ILE A 712 2.73 78.81 88.15
CA ILE A 712 3.86 79.25 88.98
C ILE A 712 5.16 78.67 88.39
N ILE A 713 6.12 79.55 88.13
CA ILE A 713 7.45 79.22 87.60
C ILE A 713 8.53 79.40 88.68
N LYS A 714 8.31 80.29 89.64
CA LYS A 714 9.20 80.51 90.79
C LYS A 714 8.41 81.04 91.99
N GLU A 715 8.81 80.68 93.21
CA GLU A 715 8.24 81.18 94.46
C GLU A 715 9.36 81.46 95.48
N GLU A 716 9.16 82.46 96.35
CA GLU A 716 10.12 82.94 97.36
C GLU A 716 9.38 83.42 98.63
N THR A 717 10.04 83.32 99.80
CA THR A 717 9.64 84.01 101.03
C THR A 717 10.15 85.46 101.04
N ILE A 718 9.60 86.28 101.94
CA ILE A 718 10.01 87.67 102.19
C ILE A 718 10.32 87.81 103.68
N ASP A 719 11.54 88.26 104.00
CA ASP A 719 12.04 88.40 105.38
C ASP A 719 11.25 89.41 106.22
N LYS A 720 11.28 89.22 107.55
CA LYS A 720 10.52 90.02 108.54
C LYS A 720 11.03 91.45 108.69
N LEU A 721 10.12 92.35 109.06
CA LEU A 721 10.41 93.77 109.29
C LEU A 721 11.07 94.00 110.67
N ILE A 722 11.91 95.03 110.78
CA ILE A 722 12.68 95.37 111.99
C ILE A 722 12.17 96.69 112.60
N ALA A 723 12.20 96.81 113.93
CA ALA A 723 11.75 98.00 114.65
C ALA A 723 12.89 99.02 114.88
N ASP A 724 12.60 100.30 114.60
CA ASP A 724 13.59 101.37 114.53
C ASP A 724 14.10 101.89 115.89
N ASN A 725 15.37 102.31 115.90
CA ASN A 725 15.91 103.30 116.83
C ASN A 725 16.96 104.15 116.11
N LYS A 726 17.08 105.42 116.51
CA LYS A 726 17.87 106.42 115.78
C LYS A 726 19.38 106.13 115.80
N ASP A 727 20.08 106.42 114.70
CA ASP A 727 20.81 107.69 114.60
C ASP A 727 21.22 107.99 113.14
N GLU A 728 21.66 109.23 112.90
CA GLU A 728 21.97 109.79 111.58
C GLU A 728 23.46 109.69 111.22
N ASN A 729 23.75 109.99 109.93
CA ASN A 729 25.05 110.47 109.41
C ASN A 729 26.21 109.46 109.29
N ASN A 730 27.25 109.68 108.45
CA ASN A 730 27.36 110.31 107.12
C ASN A 730 28.81 110.09 106.64
N LEU A 731 29.07 109.91 105.34
CA LEU A 731 30.42 109.84 104.72
C LEU A 731 31.28 108.63 105.21
N ASP A 732 32.39 108.22 104.57
CA ASP A 732 33.05 108.75 103.37
C ASP A 732 33.74 107.66 102.51
N ASN A 733 33.92 108.00 101.24
CA ASN A 733 34.97 107.68 100.26
C ASN A 733 35.80 106.36 100.20
N ASP A 734 35.99 105.96 98.93
CA ASP A 734 37.24 105.57 98.24
C ASP A 734 37.83 104.13 98.22
N ASN A 735 38.10 103.71 96.97
CA ASN A 735 39.19 102.83 96.51
C ASN A 735 39.21 101.34 96.98
N LYS A 736 39.63 100.35 96.17
CA LYS A 736 40.42 100.39 94.92
C LYS A 736 40.30 99.05 94.15
N ASN A 737 40.31 99.11 92.81
CA ASN A 737 40.74 98.06 91.85
C ASN A 737 40.06 96.64 91.95
N GLU A 738 40.11 95.76 90.94
CA GLU A 738 40.86 95.74 89.69
C GLU A 738 40.10 95.03 88.54
N LEU A 739 40.55 95.29 87.29
CA LEU A 739 40.37 94.57 86.01
C LEU A 739 39.07 93.78 85.69
N ILE A 740 38.33 93.99 84.59
CA ILE A 740 38.65 94.35 83.18
C ILE A 740 39.11 93.15 82.29
N VAL A 741 38.11 92.47 81.70
CA VAL A 741 37.96 92.25 80.22
C VAL A 741 38.93 91.21 79.56
N PRO A 742 38.81 90.74 78.27
CA PRO A 742 37.71 90.74 77.27
C PRO A 742 37.64 89.54 76.24
N ILE A 743 36.76 89.64 75.20
CA ILE A 743 37.04 89.40 73.72
C ILE A 743 37.36 87.93 73.24
N ILE A 744 37.22 87.47 71.97
CA ILE A 744 36.46 87.75 70.71
C ILE A 744 36.66 86.47 69.78
N ILE A 745 36.39 86.24 68.47
CA ILE A 745 36.22 86.98 67.19
C ILE A 745 35.24 86.27 66.22
N ILE A 746 35.16 86.74 64.96
CA ILE A 746 34.37 86.26 63.80
C ILE A 746 35.22 85.28 62.91
N SER A 747 35.01 84.88 61.64
CA SER A 747 33.98 85.05 60.58
C SER A 747 34.21 84.06 59.42
N SER A 748 33.12 83.53 58.85
CA SER A 748 32.85 83.35 57.38
C SER A 748 33.72 82.46 56.45
N THR A 749 33.06 81.89 55.41
CA THR A 749 33.62 81.30 54.15
C THR A 749 34.40 79.97 54.29
N SER A 750 34.65 79.12 53.28
CA SER A 750 34.38 79.03 51.80
C SER A 750 33.89 77.58 51.47
N ILE A 751 33.14 77.21 50.41
CA ILE A 751 33.31 77.24 48.93
C ILE A 751 34.52 76.41 48.41
N ILE A 752 34.37 75.75 47.23
CA ILE A 752 35.32 74.93 46.41
C ILE A 752 35.23 73.40 46.64
N THR A 753 35.36 72.50 45.63
CA THR A 753 34.59 72.20 44.39
C THR A 753 35.23 70.99 43.62
N ILE A 754 34.49 70.36 42.68
CA ILE A 754 34.97 69.61 41.47
C ILE A 754 35.44 68.13 41.59
N ALA A 755 34.63 67.24 40.97
CA ALA A 755 34.97 66.06 40.12
C ALA A 755 35.76 64.85 40.72
N SER A 756 35.87 63.66 40.10
CA SER A 756 35.72 63.24 38.68
C SER A 756 35.30 61.76 38.48
N PHE A 757 35.01 61.39 37.21
CA PHE A 757 34.76 60.04 36.64
C PHE A 757 33.50 59.29 37.14
N ILE A 758 32.55 58.82 36.30
CA ILE A 758 32.53 58.21 34.95
C ILE A 758 33.05 56.75 34.92
N ILE A 759 32.12 55.82 34.72
CA ILE A 759 32.27 54.65 33.83
C ILE A 759 31.01 54.57 32.94
N LEU A 760 31.22 54.20 31.68
CA LEU A 760 30.18 53.94 30.68
C LEU A 760 30.34 52.49 30.22
N PHE A 761 29.26 51.73 29.97
CA PHE A 761 29.01 51.11 28.66
C PHE A 761 27.62 50.42 28.54
N VAL A 762 27.33 49.95 27.33
CA VAL A 762 26.06 49.42 26.82
C VAL A 762 26.30 48.03 26.20
N LEU A 763 25.31 47.11 26.20
CA LEU A 763 24.93 46.27 25.02
C LEU A 763 23.84 45.19 25.29
N LYS A 764 22.60 45.51 24.90
CA LYS A 764 21.80 44.86 23.83
C LYS A 764 21.79 43.31 23.68
N CYS A 765 20.64 42.72 24.02
CA CYS A 765 19.91 41.61 23.36
C CYS A 765 20.61 40.29 22.96
N LYS A 766 20.03 39.15 23.42
CA LYS A 766 19.24 38.26 22.54
C LYS A 766 18.35 37.25 23.30
N LYS A 767 17.23 36.86 22.68
CA LYS A 767 16.57 35.53 22.85
C LYS A 767 17.40 34.50 22.05
N LYS A 768 17.32 33.19 22.28
CA LYS A 768 16.15 32.36 22.60
C LYS A 768 16.60 31.09 23.32
#